data_AF-A0A964D8S9-F1
#
_entry.id   AF-A0A964D8S9-F1
#
_cell.length_a   1.000
_cell.length_b   1.000
_cell.length_c   1.000
_cell.angle_alpha   90.00
_cell.angle_beta   90.00
_cell.angle_gamma   90.00
#
_symmetry.space_group_name_H-M   'P 1'
#
loop_
_entity.id
_entity.type
_entity.pdbx_description
1 polymer ?
#
loop_
_entity_poly.entity_id
_entity_poly.type
_entity_poly.pdbx_seq_one_letter_code
_entity_poly.pdbx_strand_id
1 'polypeptide(L)'
;MKEVNLFVSTFDKGEGLLPWDKVVNLSDSALLPGFSETQKRQLLSKPWNGYDDFNPNRILTATWKKDTGKWYGHDGITPLNQPLNDPANTSTNFTLPRSLTAGQNYNFAVEAVSNSGAVTKDLGQFKTLPPDSNSPFSSVSVLTHGFTLLPNQSGIPDSFFQMANKIATVSGNTPENSGLIMRYDKPTGNWIPIDLQGREITNLTGGLNTSEPNYLSTLVNNLKKGVVIDGKEIKYLNKNKPLVLLNEWSLDRESVIPDVGFSEGAADALFASMVQLDLALGGGVGEYEGNQLKRLYDSQGKLIRQQGDLFNSPMHFMGFSRGTVVNSEILQRLGTFFPQAGGTSMANRDLQMTTIDPHDFYQPSLNLQLPNFISTNFSDFYEPKVQAWNNVTFADNYYQTVADPAGLTATPNGRALGQLPQEELDKNPKPAGLNFPKANGVTLGKADREILLGTREGEPNRINSRIGFTKDDFVGGTHKRAFGWYAGTVDLDLEEVLLQYPHVEASEKPQAVNDMLGKMGLPELFDPNFPAAKPWYDNGNGEGVGEGWFYSVLGGGKDQRTLSSTGRVPVSFDNTLSAGMRGDYAVPTLFNGNFDQFIPNKSSAENFGRNLISKEIPGWSFHNGANSTLVSPINNLVEWSQIAQQSPNFSNYLSLLGINSQAQDYQPNYALKLKGGESISHNRFMLNDWGNLRFDIHAPSRSGILNVKLEVEGVNIPIKRINLAQDSVNVAEANKEDVDEIRKIYSQNINSIGFGRTGFETFQLPLQLLAYEDFAKSVGKPAKLTFSLEGDDNANVIIDNVFFNSPHLKLGNPTNARWDLTQEQPTNLLIEKPGYVVSYNTQTKLSNWVSWQVNKSWTVPSSTRTDIQFIADPFLSPTSANSNLPQIDGTIFRQPWVGMDKGHLIPDRDRNRNSKDAIETYMGTNLIAQSMDNNRLFSTNPLTASAWFNIEQKVQDRVQQGQELYIIAGALGNNWTTQKKTNVPALLNQLTNNGIFINRGNTNPQNFENNIQIPEWTWKTIMALPKPNAEITSETLMFTFITPNRSEPESWPQEHPLNQLLGGNRQPIESPEQWRNVATWRITLLQLQTLLNNRPIPGSNTPFDFSFLSNVTDKSVQKNLLEKV
;
A
#
# COMPACT_ATOMS: atom_id res chain seq x y z
N MET A 1 -9.96 37.81 -54.24
CA MET A 1 -9.55 37.57 -52.84
C MET A 1 -8.10 37.94 -52.70
N LYS A 2 -7.81 38.92 -51.85
CA LYS A 2 -6.47 39.40 -51.51
C LYS A 2 -5.90 38.58 -50.35
N GLU A 3 -6.69 38.40 -49.30
CA GLU A 3 -6.34 37.70 -48.05
C GLU A 3 -7.58 36.96 -47.53
N VAL A 4 -7.36 35.85 -46.81
CA VAL A 4 -8.40 35.14 -46.03
C VAL A 4 -7.87 34.92 -44.62
N ASN A 5 -8.59 35.38 -43.60
CA ASN A 5 -8.27 35.14 -42.20
C ASN A 5 -9.19 34.06 -41.63
N LEU A 6 -8.63 33.15 -40.86
CA LEU A 6 -9.34 32.12 -40.10
C LEU A 6 -9.01 32.30 -38.62
N PHE A 7 -10.06 32.37 -37.82
CA PHE A 7 -10.00 32.43 -36.37
C PHE A 7 -10.68 31.18 -35.81
N VAL A 8 -10.06 30.52 -34.84
CA VAL A 8 -10.66 29.42 -34.09
C VAL A 8 -10.49 29.67 -32.60
N SER A 9 -11.58 29.57 -31.86
CA SER A 9 -11.67 29.85 -30.42
C SER A 9 -12.66 28.88 -29.78
N THR A 10 -12.59 28.70 -28.48
CA THR A 10 -13.65 28.05 -27.69
C THR A 10 -14.79 29.03 -27.36
N PHE A 11 -14.52 30.32 -27.43
CA PHE A 11 -15.46 31.39 -27.09
C PHE A 11 -16.24 31.90 -28.30
N ASP A 12 -17.44 32.42 -28.04
CA ASP A 12 -18.33 32.97 -29.05
C ASP A 12 -17.90 34.36 -29.56
N LYS A 13 -18.60 34.84 -30.58
CA LYS A 13 -18.45 36.22 -31.07
C LYS A 13 -18.80 37.22 -29.97
N GLY A 14 -17.88 38.15 -29.73
CA GLY A 14 -17.98 39.16 -28.68
C GLY A 14 -17.19 38.80 -27.43
N GLU A 15 -16.73 37.56 -27.32
CA GLU A 15 -16.12 36.96 -26.13
C GLU A 15 -14.73 36.39 -26.37
N GLY A 16 -14.18 36.50 -27.58
CA GLY A 16 -12.81 36.03 -27.85
C GLY A 16 -12.57 35.47 -29.24
N LEU A 17 -13.62 35.23 -30.02
CA LEU A 17 -13.49 34.65 -31.35
C LEU A 17 -12.78 35.55 -32.35
N LEU A 18 -13.10 36.85 -32.34
CA LEU A 18 -12.48 37.84 -33.22
C LEU A 18 -11.36 38.60 -32.50
N PRO A 19 -10.33 39.09 -33.23
CA PRO A 19 -9.22 39.85 -32.65
C PRO A 19 -9.60 41.03 -31.74
N TRP A 20 -10.81 41.56 -31.89
CA TRP A 20 -11.31 42.76 -31.21
C TRP A 20 -12.58 42.51 -30.40
N ASP A 21 -12.91 41.26 -30.12
CA ASP A 21 -13.94 40.91 -29.14
C ASP A 21 -13.52 41.39 -27.73
N LYS A 22 -14.48 41.49 -26.79
CA LYS A 22 -14.27 42.16 -25.49
C LYS A 22 -13.35 41.35 -24.56
N VAL A 23 -12.05 41.40 -24.82
CA VAL A 23 -11.01 40.87 -23.90
C VAL A 23 -10.16 42.02 -23.33
N VAL A 24 -10.35 43.22 -23.87
CA VAL A 24 -9.55 44.39 -23.55
C VAL A 24 -10.47 45.61 -23.44
N ASN A 25 -10.54 46.20 -22.24
CA ASN A 25 -11.24 47.47 -22.07
C ASN A 25 -10.44 48.59 -22.74
N LEU A 26 -10.76 48.93 -23.99
CA LEU A 26 -10.06 49.97 -24.74
C LEU A 26 -10.16 51.37 -24.08
N SER A 27 -11.11 51.55 -23.16
CA SER A 27 -11.23 52.77 -22.34
C SER A 27 -10.22 52.83 -21.18
N ASP A 28 -9.50 51.74 -20.88
CA ASP A 28 -8.47 51.69 -19.85
C ASP A 28 -7.26 52.56 -20.25
N SER A 29 -7.03 53.63 -19.49
CA SER A 29 -5.91 54.56 -19.71
C SER A 29 -4.52 53.93 -19.54
N ALA A 30 -4.40 52.80 -18.84
CA ALA A 30 -3.13 52.07 -18.68
C ALA A 30 -2.75 51.26 -19.93
N LEU A 31 -3.73 50.84 -20.71
CA LEU A 31 -3.53 50.14 -21.97
C LEU A 31 -3.14 51.12 -23.08
N LEU A 32 -1.95 50.95 -23.67
CA LEU A 32 -1.39 51.86 -24.69
C LEU A 32 -1.50 53.34 -24.27
N PRO A 33 -0.76 53.75 -23.22
CA PRO A 33 -0.85 55.10 -22.66
C PRO A 33 -0.61 56.17 -23.73
N GLY A 34 -1.45 57.20 -23.74
CA GLY A 34 -1.35 58.30 -24.73
C GLY A 34 -2.12 58.07 -26.04
N PHE A 35 -2.72 56.91 -26.24
CA PHE A 35 -3.67 56.66 -27.32
C PHE A 35 -5.10 56.85 -26.81
N SER A 36 -5.96 57.53 -27.58
CA SER A 36 -7.40 57.56 -27.30
C SER A 36 -8.03 56.19 -27.53
N GLU A 37 -9.18 55.89 -26.94
CA GLU A 37 -9.90 54.63 -27.21
C GLU A 37 -10.08 54.39 -28.72
N THR A 38 -10.38 55.44 -29.48
CA THR A 38 -10.50 55.39 -30.94
C THR A 38 -9.16 55.10 -31.62
N GLN A 39 -8.05 55.68 -31.14
CA GLN A 39 -6.72 55.41 -31.69
C GLN A 39 -6.25 54.00 -31.33
N LYS A 40 -6.53 53.50 -30.12
CA LYS A 40 -6.29 52.09 -29.74
C LYS A 40 -7.09 51.16 -30.64
N ARG A 41 -8.37 51.46 -30.85
CA ARG A 41 -9.25 50.71 -31.75
C ARG A 41 -8.73 50.74 -33.19
N GLN A 42 -8.26 51.89 -33.69
CA GLN A 42 -7.68 52.03 -35.03
C GLN A 42 -6.29 51.37 -35.17
N LEU A 43 -5.49 51.33 -34.11
CA LEU A 43 -4.19 50.66 -34.08
C LEU A 43 -4.38 49.14 -34.10
N LEU A 44 -5.34 48.65 -33.31
CA LEU A 44 -5.72 47.24 -33.17
C LEU A 44 -6.62 46.73 -34.32
N SER A 45 -7.20 47.63 -35.14
CA SER A 45 -8.05 47.28 -36.30
C SER A 45 -7.33 47.40 -37.65
N LYS A 46 -6.00 47.55 -37.69
CA LYS A 46 -5.25 47.59 -38.96
C LYS A 46 -5.18 46.18 -39.57
N PRO A 47 -5.13 46.06 -40.92
CA PRO A 47 -4.84 44.80 -41.58
C PRO A 47 -3.52 44.19 -41.06
N TRP A 48 -3.47 42.87 -40.93
CA TRP A 48 -2.50 42.01 -40.22
C TRP A 48 -1.03 42.03 -40.70
N ASN A 49 -0.55 43.16 -41.22
CA ASN A 49 0.79 43.26 -41.82
C ASN A 49 1.86 43.63 -40.76
N GLY A 50 2.05 42.75 -39.76
CA GLY A 50 3.20 42.80 -38.83
C GLY A 50 2.90 43.04 -37.35
N TYR A 51 1.72 42.66 -36.85
CA TYR A 51 1.41 42.65 -35.41
C TYR A 51 0.96 41.24 -35.00
N ASP A 52 1.43 40.76 -33.85
CA ASP A 52 0.88 39.60 -33.18
C ASP A 52 -0.54 39.88 -32.74
N ASP A 53 -1.36 38.86 -32.75
CA ASP A 53 -2.65 38.98 -32.11
C ASP A 53 -2.61 38.49 -30.68
N PHE A 54 -3.07 39.39 -29.83
CA PHE A 54 -2.95 39.31 -28.39
C PHE A 54 -4.15 38.66 -27.70
N ASN A 55 -5.18 38.24 -28.44
CA ASN A 55 -6.42 37.73 -27.87
C ASN A 55 -6.17 36.39 -27.14
N PRO A 56 -6.22 36.38 -25.79
CA PRO A 56 -5.99 35.22 -24.95
C PRO A 56 -7.19 34.27 -24.91
N ASN A 57 -8.08 34.29 -25.88
CA ASN A 57 -9.20 33.36 -25.94
C ASN A 57 -9.12 32.52 -27.22
N ARG A 58 -8.01 32.62 -27.96
CA ARG A 58 -7.91 32.10 -29.32
C ARG A 58 -6.89 30.98 -29.50
N ILE A 59 -7.38 29.90 -30.09
CA ILE A 59 -6.61 28.67 -30.34
C ILE A 59 -5.78 28.78 -31.61
N LEU A 60 -6.38 29.37 -32.65
CA LEU A 60 -5.71 29.53 -33.93
C LEU A 60 -6.00 30.89 -34.52
N THR A 61 -4.96 31.44 -35.11
CA THR A 61 -5.08 32.47 -36.13
C THR A 61 -4.26 32.10 -37.33
N ALA A 62 -4.92 32.10 -38.47
CA ALA A 62 -4.27 31.80 -39.72
C ALA A 62 -4.69 32.83 -40.77
N THR A 63 -3.73 33.35 -41.53
CA THR A 63 -3.99 34.23 -42.68
C THR A 63 -3.43 33.61 -43.94
N TRP A 64 -4.28 33.32 -44.91
CA TRP A 64 -3.89 33.00 -46.27
C TRP A 64 -3.58 34.26 -47.05
N LYS A 65 -2.41 34.31 -47.70
CA LYS A 65 -2.01 35.43 -48.55
C LYS A 65 -1.91 35.02 -50.01
N LYS A 66 -2.53 35.80 -50.91
CA LYS A 66 -2.57 35.51 -52.34
C LYS A 66 -1.20 35.54 -53.01
N ASP A 67 -0.33 36.45 -52.58
CA ASP A 67 1.02 36.68 -53.14
C ASP A 67 1.94 35.47 -52.98
N THR A 68 1.82 34.73 -51.87
CA THR A 68 2.62 33.53 -51.62
C THR A 68 1.83 32.22 -51.78
N GLY A 69 0.50 32.30 -51.80
CA GLY A 69 -0.40 31.15 -51.86
C GLY A 69 -0.41 30.30 -50.57
N LYS A 70 0.18 30.80 -49.48
CA LYS A 70 0.37 30.06 -48.21
C LYS A 70 -0.44 30.67 -47.08
N TRP A 71 -0.68 29.85 -46.05
CA TRP A 71 -1.20 30.28 -44.76
C TRP A 71 -0.06 30.66 -43.82
N TYR A 72 -0.29 31.68 -43.01
CA TYR A 72 0.63 32.22 -42.00
C TYR A 72 -0.03 32.22 -40.63
N GLY A 73 0.74 32.05 -39.55
CA GLY A 73 0.27 32.04 -38.18
C GLY A 73 -0.12 33.43 -37.65
N HIS A 74 -0.30 33.52 -36.33
CA HIS A 74 -0.73 34.73 -35.62
C HIS A 74 0.19 35.95 -35.81
N ASP A 75 1.46 35.73 -36.12
CA ASP A 75 2.44 36.78 -36.40
C ASP A 75 2.33 37.34 -37.83
N GLY A 76 1.55 36.69 -38.69
CA GLY A 76 1.41 37.00 -40.11
C GLY A 76 2.68 36.76 -40.94
N ILE A 77 3.72 36.14 -40.39
CA ILE A 77 5.05 35.97 -41.00
C ILE A 77 5.48 34.49 -41.01
N THR A 78 5.16 33.72 -39.98
CA THR A 78 5.49 32.30 -39.86
C THR A 78 4.56 31.46 -40.74
N PRO A 79 5.07 30.76 -41.78
CA PRO A 79 4.23 29.89 -42.62
C PRO A 79 3.69 28.69 -41.82
N LEU A 80 2.40 28.41 -41.95
CA LEU A 80 1.78 27.20 -41.41
C LEU A 80 1.90 26.07 -42.43
N ASN A 81 2.63 25.01 -42.05
CA ASN A 81 2.80 23.84 -42.90
C ASN A 81 1.54 23.00 -42.95
N GLN A 82 1.30 22.39 -44.12
CA GLN A 82 0.23 21.39 -44.30
C GLN A 82 0.58 20.12 -43.51
N PRO A 83 -0.35 19.58 -42.70
CA PRO A 83 -0.18 18.28 -42.08
C PRO A 83 -0.03 17.14 -43.11
N LEU A 84 0.76 16.13 -42.77
CA LEU A 84 1.05 15.02 -43.67
C LEU A 84 -0.22 14.18 -43.93
N ASN A 85 -0.52 13.91 -45.21
CA ASN A 85 -1.69 13.14 -45.69
C ASN A 85 -3.05 13.86 -45.68
N ASP A 86 -3.10 15.14 -45.31
CA ASP A 86 -4.33 15.94 -45.38
C ASP A 86 -4.48 16.66 -46.74
N PRO A 87 -5.70 17.09 -47.12
CA PRO A 87 -5.93 17.87 -48.33
C PRO A 87 -5.08 19.15 -48.36
N ALA A 88 -4.70 19.60 -49.56
CA ALA A 88 -3.85 20.78 -49.72
C ALA A 88 -4.49 22.03 -49.10
N ASN A 89 -3.71 22.75 -48.31
CA ASN A 89 -4.13 24.05 -47.79
C ASN A 89 -4.21 25.05 -48.97
N THR A 90 -5.38 25.65 -49.17
CA THR A 90 -5.68 26.64 -50.22
C THR A 90 -6.43 27.82 -49.63
N SER A 91 -6.84 28.81 -50.44
CA SER A 91 -7.68 29.92 -49.97
C SER A 91 -9.07 29.49 -49.47
N THR A 92 -9.53 28.27 -49.78
CA THR A 92 -10.85 27.74 -49.41
C THR A 92 -10.78 26.44 -48.63
N ASN A 93 -9.59 25.97 -48.29
CA ASN A 93 -9.38 24.75 -47.54
C ASN A 93 -8.21 24.95 -46.57
N PHE A 94 -8.41 24.60 -45.30
CA PHE A 94 -7.38 24.72 -44.28
C PHE A 94 -7.49 23.55 -43.31
N THR A 95 -6.38 22.83 -43.15
CA THR A 95 -6.23 21.80 -42.13
C THR A 95 -5.56 22.41 -40.91
N LEU A 96 -6.18 22.23 -39.74
CA LEU A 96 -5.62 22.65 -38.47
C LEU A 96 -4.25 21.97 -38.25
N PRO A 97 -3.19 22.72 -37.89
CA PRO A 97 -1.87 22.14 -37.67
C PRO A 97 -1.76 21.37 -36.35
N ARG A 98 -2.83 21.26 -35.56
CA ARG A 98 -2.85 20.66 -34.22
C ARG A 98 -4.15 19.90 -33.97
N SER A 99 -4.06 18.88 -33.12
CA SER A 99 -5.22 18.15 -32.61
C SER A 99 -5.88 18.93 -31.49
N LEU A 100 -7.19 19.11 -31.60
CA LEU A 100 -8.03 19.77 -30.60
C LEU A 100 -8.39 18.80 -29.47
N THR A 101 -8.63 19.30 -28.26
CA THR A 101 -9.17 18.47 -27.17
C THR A 101 -10.56 18.02 -27.53
N ALA A 102 -10.79 16.73 -27.40
CA ALA A 102 -12.01 16.06 -27.77
C ALA A 102 -13.17 16.36 -26.80
N GLY A 103 -14.41 16.26 -27.30
CA GLY A 103 -15.63 16.54 -26.54
C GLY A 103 -15.99 18.02 -26.37
N GLN A 104 -15.14 18.93 -26.86
CA GLN A 104 -15.27 20.39 -26.74
C GLN A 104 -16.02 21.00 -27.93
N ASN A 105 -16.70 22.12 -27.70
CA ASN A 105 -17.19 22.97 -28.78
C ASN A 105 -16.09 23.96 -29.17
N TYR A 106 -16.05 24.29 -30.46
CA TYR A 106 -15.15 25.30 -31.01
C TYR A 106 -15.93 26.18 -31.95
N ASN A 107 -15.69 27.47 -31.84
CA ASN A 107 -16.19 28.51 -32.69
C ASN A 107 -15.11 28.90 -33.70
N PHE A 108 -15.54 29.23 -34.91
CA PHE A 108 -14.64 29.76 -35.94
C PHE A 108 -15.26 30.97 -36.64
N ALA A 109 -14.39 31.85 -37.12
CA ALA A 109 -14.76 32.94 -38.00
C ALA A 109 -13.82 32.98 -39.19
N VAL A 110 -14.39 33.16 -40.38
CA VAL A 110 -13.64 33.36 -41.62
C VAL A 110 -13.87 34.78 -42.10
N GLU A 111 -12.79 35.48 -42.38
CA GLU A 111 -12.82 36.83 -42.91
C GLU A 111 -12.13 36.87 -44.27
N ALA A 112 -12.87 37.28 -45.28
CA ALA A 112 -12.45 37.36 -46.66
C ALA A 112 -12.22 38.82 -47.06
N VAL A 113 -10.96 39.18 -47.39
CA VAL A 113 -10.61 40.51 -47.91
C VAL A 113 -10.51 40.47 -49.44
N SER A 114 -11.28 41.32 -50.12
CA SER A 114 -11.26 41.46 -51.58
C SER A 114 -10.02 42.26 -52.06
N ASN A 115 -9.78 42.28 -53.38
CA ASN A 115 -8.70 43.10 -53.95
C ASN A 115 -8.95 44.61 -53.79
N SER A 116 -10.21 45.04 -53.62
CA SER A 116 -10.58 46.42 -53.36
C SER A 116 -10.56 46.78 -51.87
N GLY A 117 -10.21 45.82 -50.99
CA GLY A 117 -10.22 46.00 -49.54
C GLY A 117 -11.58 45.79 -48.87
N ALA A 118 -12.62 45.36 -49.63
CA ALA A 118 -13.90 45.01 -49.04
C ALA A 118 -13.77 43.73 -48.20
N VAL A 119 -14.36 43.74 -47.00
CA VAL A 119 -14.29 42.63 -46.04
C VAL A 119 -15.64 41.95 -45.92
N THR A 120 -15.69 40.64 -46.09
CA THR A 120 -16.85 39.79 -45.81
C THR A 120 -16.50 38.82 -44.70
N LYS A 121 -17.42 38.58 -43.77
CA LYS A 121 -17.20 37.71 -42.61
C LYS A 121 -18.32 36.70 -42.47
N ASP A 122 -17.95 35.47 -42.12
CA ASP A 122 -18.87 34.42 -41.74
C ASP A 122 -18.41 33.73 -40.46
N LEU A 123 -19.34 33.14 -39.72
CA LEU A 123 -19.10 32.51 -38.43
C LEU A 123 -19.74 31.12 -38.41
N GLY A 124 -19.12 30.20 -37.68
CA GLY A 124 -19.69 28.89 -37.44
C GLY A 124 -19.13 28.24 -36.17
N GLN A 125 -19.69 27.08 -35.84
CA GLN A 125 -19.31 26.28 -34.69
C GLN A 125 -19.19 24.82 -35.11
N PHE A 126 -18.30 24.08 -34.46
CA PHE A 126 -18.22 22.63 -34.57
C PHE A 126 -17.90 22.02 -33.21
N LYS A 127 -18.36 20.78 -32.97
CA LYS A 127 -18.02 20.02 -31.78
C LYS A 127 -17.05 18.91 -32.14
N THR A 128 -15.97 18.79 -31.36
CA THR A 128 -15.07 17.64 -31.46
C THR A 128 -15.70 16.43 -30.78
N LEU A 129 -15.57 15.27 -31.43
CA LEU A 129 -16.13 14.03 -30.89
C LEU A 129 -15.15 13.42 -29.88
N PRO A 130 -15.63 12.93 -28.72
CA PRO A 130 -14.79 12.14 -27.83
C PRO A 130 -14.32 10.86 -28.54
N PRO A 131 -13.16 10.30 -28.15
CA PRO A 131 -12.70 9.03 -28.70
C PRO A 131 -13.67 7.89 -28.35
N ASP A 132 -13.86 6.97 -29.30
CA ASP A 132 -14.60 5.75 -29.03
C ASP A 132 -13.83 4.86 -28.05
N SER A 133 -14.55 4.29 -27.08
CA SER A 133 -14.03 3.36 -26.10
C SER A 133 -14.87 2.09 -26.06
N ASN A 134 -14.18 0.95 -26.14
CA ASN A 134 -14.78 -0.37 -26.00
C ASN A 134 -14.71 -0.92 -24.57
N SER A 135 -14.19 -0.12 -23.64
CA SER A 135 -14.08 -0.47 -22.23
C SER A 135 -15.44 -0.36 -21.51
N PRO A 136 -15.65 -1.04 -20.38
CA PRO A 136 -16.91 -0.97 -19.63
C PRO A 136 -17.32 0.46 -19.24
N PHE A 137 -16.36 1.24 -18.76
CA PHE A 137 -16.41 2.70 -18.69
C PHE A 137 -15.40 3.28 -19.66
N SER A 138 -15.74 4.40 -20.31
CA SER A 138 -14.81 5.03 -21.26
C SER A 138 -13.55 5.57 -20.57
N SER A 139 -13.69 5.97 -19.30
CA SER A 139 -12.62 6.24 -18.35
C SER A 139 -13.19 6.20 -16.92
N VAL A 140 -12.37 5.83 -15.95
CA VAL A 140 -12.62 5.95 -14.51
C VAL A 140 -11.68 7.02 -13.96
N SER A 141 -12.24 8.20 -13.68
CA SER A 141 -11.48 9.33 -13.13
C SER A 141 -11.61 9.39 -11.62
N VAL A 142 -10.50 9.48 -10.89
CA VAL A 142 -10.48 9.68 -9.44
C VAL A 142 -9.99 11.09 -9.14
N LEU A 143 -10.84 11.92 -8.55
CA LEU A 143 -10.49 13.30 -8.19
C LEU A 143 -10.30 13.43 -6.67
N THR A 144 -9.14 13.92 -6.27
CA THR A 144 -8.78 14.14 -4.85
C THR A 144 -8.42 15.59 -4.59
N HIS A 145 -9.13 16.21 -3.65
CA HIS A 145 -8.92 17.61 -3.31
C HIS A 145 -7.82 17.80 -2.26
N GLY A 146 -7.25 19.01 -2.24
CA GLY A 146 -6.16 19.36 -1.35
C GLY A 146 -6.61 19.80 0.05
N PHE A 147 -5.70 20.51 0.71
CA PHE A 147 -5.93 21.21 1.97
C PHE A 147 -7.11 22.19 1.87
N THR A 148 -8.12 22.01 2.71
CA THR A 148 -9.32 22.86 2.76
C THR A 148 -9.57 23.33 4.19
N LEU A 149 -9.20 24.58 4.49
CA LEU A 149 -9.32 25.17 5.84
C LEU A 149 -10.76 25.37 6.32
N LEU A 150 -11.65 25.75 5.40
CA LEU A 150 -13.05 26.04 5.66
C LEU A 150 -13.90 25.33 4.60
N PRO A 151 -14.41 24.13 4.88
CA PRO A 151 -15.20 23.36 3.93
C PRO A 151 -16.57 24.01 3.68
N ASN A 152 -17.14 23.78 2.49
CA ASN A 152 -18.55 24.08 2.20
C ASN A 152 -19.47 23.02 2.83
N GLN A 153 -20.80 23.19 2.75
CA GLN A 153 -21.76 22.24 3.33
C GLN A 153 -21.70 20.83 2.72
N SER A 154 -21.24 20.70 1.48
CA SER A 154 -21.16 19.40 0.77
C SER A 154 -19.88 18.64 1.06
N GLY A 155 -18.85 19.29 1.61
CA GLY A 155 -17.56 18.67 1.89
C GLY A 155 -16.62 18.53 0.68
N ILE A 156 -17.10 18.81 -0.51
CA ILE A 156 -16.30 18.75 -1.73
C ILE A 156 -16.25 20.16 -2.28
N PRO A 157 -15.06 20.77 -2.48
CA PRO A 157 -15.00 22.10 -3.06
C PRO A 157 -15.72 22.14 -4.41
N ASP A 158 -16.53 23.18 -4.64
CA ASP A 158 -17.41 23.28 -5.82
C ASP A 158 -16.66 23.11 -7.15
N SER A 159 -15.41 23.59 -7.20
CA SER A 159 -14.53 23.47 -8.37
C SER A 159 -14.20 22.01 -8.75
N PHE A 160 -14.09 21.10 -7.78
CA PHE A 160 -13.90 19.66 -8.05
C PHE A 160 -15.17 19.02 -8.58
N PHE A 161 -16.32 19.41 -8.03
CA PHE A 161 -17.61 18.94 -8.50
C PHE A 161 -17.90 19.44 -9.94
N GLN A 162 -17.55 20.68 -10.25
CA GLN A 162 -17.62 21.23 -11.61
C GLN A 162 -16.73 20.45 -12.58
N MET A 163 -15.47 20.19 -12.22
CA MET A 163 -14.56 19.38 -13.04
C MET A 163 -15.11 17.96 -13.26
N ALA A 164 -15.64 17.32 -12.22
CA ALA A 164 -16.29 16.02 -12.32
C ALA A 164 -17.49 16.02 -13.28
N ASN A 165 -18.33 17.06 -13.20
CA ASN A 165 -19.45 17.26 -14.11
C ASN A 165 -18.97 17.40 -15.57
N LYS A 166 -17.89 18.15 -15.83
CA LYS A 166 -17.34 18.29 -17.19
C LYS A 166 -16.79 16.99 -17.75
N ILE A 167 -16.05 16.21 -16.94
CA ILE A 167 -15.60 14.87 -17.33
C ILE A 167 -16.80 13.96 -17.60
N ALA A 168 -17.81 13.96 -16.73
CA ALA A 168 -19.01 13.14 -16.88
C ALA A 168 -19.81 13.48 -18.13
N THR A 169 -19.76 14.72 -18.61
CA THR A 169 -20.56 15.22 -19.74
C THR A 169 -19.80 15.34 -21.06
N VAL A 170 -18.56 14.85 -21.14
CA VAL A 170 -17.74 14.90 -22.36
C VAL A 170 -18.46 14.30 -23.59
N SER A 171 -19.24 13.25 -23.38
CA SER A 171 -20.03 12.57 -24.41
C SER A 171 -21.41 13.20 -24.66
N GLY A 172 -21.80 14.20 -23.85
CA GLY A 172 -23.09 14.88 -23.89
C GLY A 172 -23.66 15.10 -22.50
N ASN A 173 -24.49 16.15 -22.35
CA ASN A 173 -25.10 16.55 -21.07
C ASN A 173 -26.52 16.01 -20.87
N THR A 174 -27.02 15.14 -21.75
CA THR A 174 -28.32 14.47 -21.57
C THR A 174 -28.15 13.22 -20.71
N PRO A 175 -29.17 12.75 -19.97
CA PRO A 175 -29.09 11.52 -19.17
C PRO A 175 -28.60 10.29 -19.97
N GLU A 176 -28.97 10.20 -21.24
CA GLU A 176 -28.61 9.08 -22.13
C GLU A 176 -27.14 9.11 -22.54
N ASN A 177 -26.50 10.28 -22.57
CA ASN A 177 -25.15 10.48 -23.06
C ASN A 177 -24.13 10.80 -21.95
N SER A 178 -24.60 11.32 -20.82
CA SER A 178 -23.76 11.61 -19.65
C SER A 178 -23.31 10.33 -18.95
N GLY A 179 -22.10 10.40 -18.42
CA GLY A 179 -21.50 9.43 -17.52
C GLY A 179 -22.07 9.52 -16.11
N LEU A 180 -21.35 8.94 -15.15
CA LEU A 180 -21.77 8.86 -13.75
C LEU A 180 -20.75 9.54 -12.84
N ILE A 181 -21.25 10.23 -11.82
CA ILE A 181 -20.43 10.72 -10.70
C ILE A 181 -20.83 9.93 -9.47
N MET A 182 -19.85 9.47 -8.70
CA MET A 182 -20.06 8.85 -7.41
C MET A 182 -19.24 9.54 -6.34
N ARG A 183 -19.87 9.84 -5.20
CA ARG A 183 -19.21 10.38 -4.01
C ARG A 183 -18.91 9.26 -3.02
N TYR A 184 -17.72 9.29 -2.45
CA TYR A 184 -17.32 8.37 -1.38
C TYR A 184 -18.11 8.63 -0.09
N ASP A 185 -18.66 7.57 0.50
CA ASP A 185 -19.31 7.61 1.81
C ASP A 185 -18.38 7.04 2.90
N LYS A 186 -17.65 7.91 3.60
CA LYS A 186 -16.66 7.51 4.62
C LYS A 186 -17.20 6.51 5.65
N PRO A 187 -18.42 6.68 6.23
CA PRO A 187 -18.92 5.76 7.24
C PRO A 187 -19.02 4.30 6.76
N THR A 188 -19.58 4.11 5.58
CA THR A 188 -19.91 2.77 5.07
C THR A 188 -18.90 2.25 4.06
N GLY A 189 -17.99 3.09 3.58
CA GLY A 189 -17.04 2.75 2.53
C GLY A 189 -17.69 2.51 1.18
N ASN A 190 -18.98 2.78 1.03
CA ASN A 190 -19.71 2.65 -0.21
C ASN A 190 -19.63 3.92 -1.05
N TRP A 191 -20.08 3.82 -2.30
CA TRP A 191 -20.14 4.93 -3.25
C TRP A 191 -21.60 5.36 -3.46
N ILE A 192 -21.86 6.67 -3.37
CA ILE A 192 -23.19 7.27 -3.56
C ILE A 192 -23.25 7.84 -4.98
N PRO A 193 -24.11 7.33 -5.88
CA PRO A 193 -24.30 7.93 -7.18
C PRO A 193 -24.99 9.29 -7.04
N ILE A 194 -24.43 10.32 -7.66
CA ILE A 194 -24.96 11.68 -7.62
C ILE A 194 -25.15 12.24 -9.03
N ASP A 195 -26.15 13.11 -9.17
CA ASP A 195 -26.41 13.84 -10.41
C ASP A 195 -25.47 15.04 -10.57
N LEU A 196 -25.64 15.76 -11.67
CA LEU A 196 -24.82 16.93 -12.02
C LEU A 196 -25.07 18.15 -11.13
N GLN A 197 -25.98 18.06 -10.16
CA GLN A 197 -26.23 19.04 -9.11
C GLN A 197 -25.80 18.53 -7.72
N GLY A 198 -25.22 17.34 -7.64
CA GLY A 198 -24.72 16.74 -6.41
C GLY A 198 -25.80 16.04 -5.59
N ARG A 199 -27.00 15.84 -6.14
CA ARG A 199 -28.12 15.16 -5.48
C ARG A 199 -28.01 13.66 -5.71
N GLU A 200 -28.37 12.86 -4.71
CA GLU A 200 -28.34 11.40 -4.83
C GLU A 200 -29.31 10.89 -5.92
N ILE A 201 -28.82 9.99 -6.77
CA ILE A 201 -29.62 9.30 -7.78
C ILE A 201 -30.24 8.04 -7.15
N THR A 202 -31.34 8.23 -6.43
CA THR A 202 -31.99 7.15 -5.66
C THR A 202 -32.53 6.00 -6.52
N ASN A 203 -32.79 6.24 -7.82
CA ASN A 203 -33.17 5.18 -8.77
C ASN A 203 -32.10 4.10 -8.91
N LEU A 204 -30.81 4.46 -8.78
CA LEU A 204 -29.70 3.51 -8.84
C LEU A 204 -29.58 2.71 -7.53
N THR A 205 -29.87 3.33 -6.39
CA THR A 205 -29.75 2.70 -5.06
C THR A 205 -31.04 2.01 -4.61
N GLY A 206 -32.16 2.19 -5.33
CA GLY A 206 -33.48 1.76 -4.88
C GLY A 206 -34.00 2.55 -3.66
N GLY A 207 -33.41 3.71 -3.38
CA GLY A 207 -33.69 4.50 -2.17
C GLY A 207 -33.09 3.94 -0.88
N LEU A 208 -32.20 2.95 -0.98
CA LEU A 208 -31.51 2.36 0.17
C LEU A 208 -30.42 3.30 0.68
N ASN A 209 -30.24 3.34 2.01
CA ASN A 209 -29.10 3.99 2.62
C ASN A 209 -27.84 3.14 2.45
N THR A 210 -26.68 3.79 2.42
CA THR A 210 -25.38 3.13 2.22
C THR A 210 -25.03 2.10 3.30
N SER A 211 -25.64 2.17 4.49
CA SER A 211 -25.41 1.22 5.59
C SER A 211 -26.22 -0.07 5.45
N GLU A 212 -27.17 -0.13 4.52
CA GLU A 212 -28.05 -1.27 4.36
C GLU A 212 -27.34 -2.43 3.63
N PRO A 213 -27.48 -3.69 4.08
CA PRO A 213 -26.73 -4.83 3.53
C PRO A 213 -26.91 -5.08 2.02
N ASN A 214 -28.04 -4.67 1.45
CA ASN A 214 -28.33 -4.87 0.02
C ASN A 214 -28.01 -3.63 -0.84
N TYR A 215 -27.43 -2.57 -0.26
CA TYR A 215 -27.15 -1.32 -0.98
C TYR A 215 -26.22 -1.56 -2.19
N LEU A 216 -25.05 -2.14 -1.96
CA LEU A 216 -24.04 -2.32 -2.99
C LEU A 216 -24.52 -3.25 -4.12
N SER A 217 -25.18 -4.36 -3.75
CA SER A 217 -25.73 -5.30 -4.73
C SER A 217 -26.86 -4.66 -5.56
N THR A 218 -27.71 -3.83 -4.97
CA THR A 218 -28.75 -3.06 -5.68
C THR A 218 -28.12 -2.06 -6.63
N LEU A 219 -27.17 -1.24 -6.15
CA LEU A 219 -26.44 -0.27 -6.96
C LEU A 219 -25.82 -0.92 -8.19
N VAL A 220 -25.05 -1.99 -8.01
CA VAL A 220 -24.32 -2.61 -9.13
C VAL A 220 -25.25 -3.36 -10.08
N ASN A 221 -26.31 -4.00 -9.59
CA ASN A 221 -27.33 -4.59 -10.47
C ASN A 221 -27.99 -3.54 -11.37
N ASN A 222 -28.27 -2.36 -10.82
CA ASN A 222 -28.87 -1.25 -11.56
C ASN A 222 -27.88 -0.58 -12.52
N LEU A 223 -26.59 -0.50 -12.18
CA LEU A 223 -25.54 -0.06 -13.12
C LEU A 223 -25.46 -0.99 -14.33
N LYS A 224 -25.51 -2.32 -14.10
CA LYS A 224 -25.41 -3.36 -15.15
C LYS A 224 -26.66 -3.42 -16.04
N LYS A 225 -27.85 -3.32 -15.44
CA LYS A 225 -29.12 -3.41 -16.18
C LYS A 225 -29.55 -2.09 -16.82
N GLY A 226 -29.16 -0.97 -16.23
CA GLY A 226 -29.75 0.34 -16.49
C GLY A 226 -31.00 0.58 -15.64
N VAL A 227 -31.40 1.85 -15.57
CA VAL A 227 -32.58 2.32 -14.80
C VAL A 227 -33.43 3.23 -15.66
N VAL A 228 -34.73 3.31 -15.37
CA VAL A 228 -35.63 4.25 -16.05
C VAL A 228 -35.69 5.54 -15.24
N ILE A 229 -35.31 6.65 -15.86
CA ILE A 229 -35.38 8.01 -15.29
C ILE A 229 -36.21 8.85 -16.28
N ASP A 230 -37.27 9.48 -15.80
CA ASP A 230 -38.19 10.31 -16.61
C ASP A 230 -38.69 9.61 -17.90
N GLY A 231 -39.00 8.32 -17.80
CA GLY A 231 -39.51 7.52 -18.92
C GLY A 231 -38.44 7.06 -19.93
N LYS A 232 -37.15 7.31 -19.65
CA LYS A 232 -36.02 6.94 -20.51
C LYS A 232 -35.13 5.91 -19.82
N GLU A 233 -34.73 4.88 -20.56
CA GLU A 233 -33.79 3.86 -20.07
C GLU A 233 -32.36 4.42 -20.12
N ILE A 234 -31.72 4.53 -18.96
CA ILE A 234 -30.37 5.05 -18.79
C ILE A 234 -29.43 3.91 -18.40
N LYS A 235 -28.43 3.65 -19.23
CA LYS A 235 -27.33 2.71 -18.95
C LYS A 235 -26.07 3.48 -18.61
N TYR A 236 -25.37 3.05 -17.57
CA TYR A 236 -24.14 3.67 -17.10
C TYR A 236 -22.90 2.82 -17.42
N LEU A 237 -23.03 1.49 -17.39
CA LEU A 237 -22.05 0.57 -17.99
C LEU A 237 -22.33 0.48 -19.50
N ASN A 238 -21.73 1.40 -20.27
CA ASN A 238 -21.87 1.47 -21.72
C ASN A 238 -20.63 2.11 -22.36
N LYS A 239 -20.32 1.69 -23.58
CA LYS A 239 -19.28 2.28 -24.43
C LYS A 239 -19.48 3.79 -24.47
N ASN A 240 -18.41 4.55 -24.25
CA ASN A 240 -18.36 6.01 -24.27
C ASN A 240 -18.93 6.76 -23.04
N LYS A 241 -19.29 6.08 -21.95
CA LYS A 241 -19.69 6.74 -20.69
C LYS A 241 -18.60 6.68 -19.62
N PRO A 242 -18.12 7.82 -19.10
CA PRO A 242 -17.12 7.83 -18.05
C PRO A 242 -17.74 7.68 -16.66
N LEU A 243 -16.92 7.28 -15.69
CA LEU A 243 -17.21 7.29 -14.28
C LEU A 243 -16.24 8.24 -13.58
N VAL A 244 -16.76 9.12 -12.71
CA VAL A 244 -15.94 9.99 -11.85
C VAL A 244 -16.18 9.62 -10.39
N LEU A 245 -15.10 9.30 -9.69
CA LEU A 245 -15.08 9.03 -8.25
C LEU A 245 -14.58 10.27 -7.52
N LEU A 246 -15.44 10.82 -6.66
CA LEU A 246 -15.18 12.00 -5.84
C LEU A 246 -14.97 11.61 -4.38
N ASN A 247 -13.87 12.06 -3.81
CA ASN A 247 -13.55 11.82 -2.41
C ASN A 247 -13.93 13.04 -1.55
N GLU A 248 -14.35 12.76 -0.30
CA GLU A 248 -14.72 13.78 0.69
C GLU A 248 -13.90 13.53 1.95
N TRP A 249 -13.08 14.51 2.34
CA TRP A 249 -12.31 14.51 3.59
C TRP A 249 -12.14 15.93 4.15
N SER A 250 -13.06 16.85 3.83
CA SER A 250 -13.02 18.24 4.29
C SER A 250 -14.02 18.53 5.42
N LEU A 251 -15.19 17.88 5.48
CA LEU A 251 -16.23 18.15 6.49
C LEU A 251 -15.72 18.00 7.92
N ASP A 252 -14.95 16.94 8.16
CA ASP A 252 -14.36 16.64 9.48
C ASP A 252 -12.96 17.26 9.64
N ARG A 253 -12.60 18.22 8.76
CA ARG A 253 -11.32 18.93 8.76
C ARG A 253 -10.09 18.03 8.59
N GLU A 254 -10.26 16.84 8.03
CA GLU A 254 -9.16 15.87 7.89
C GLU A 254 -8.06 16.38 6.96
N SER A 255 -8.44 17.08 5.89
CA SER A 255 -7.51 17.71 4.93
C SER A 255 -6.54 18.73 5.53
N VAL A 256 -6.75 19.17 6.78
CA VAL A 256 -5.89 20.15 7.45
C VAL A 256 -5.05 19.57 8.59
N ILE A 257 -5.18 18.27 8.87
CA ILE A 257 -4.44 17.60 9.95
C ILE A 257 -2.97 17.51 9.56
N PRO A 258 -2.04 18.18 10.27
CA PRO A 258 -0.61 18.02 10.04
C PRO A 258 -0.10 16.88 10.94
N ASP A 259 -0.24 15.64 10.45
CA ASP A 259 0.11 14.40 11.14
C ASP A 259 0.71 13.38 10.16
N VAL A 260 1.60 12.52 10.66
CA VAL A 260 2.14 11.40 9.87
C VAL A 260 1.02 10.38 9.66
N GLY A 261 0.76 9.97 8.43
CA GLY A 261 -0.16 8.86 8.15
C GLY A 261 -1.57 9.20 7.70
N PHE A 262 -1.97 10.47 7.62
CA PHE A 262 -3.30 10.81 7.09
C PHE A 262 -3.47 10.28 5.66
N SER A 263 -2.52 10.57 4.77
CA SER A 263 -2.64 10.20 3.36
C SER A 263 -2.64 8.69 3.16
N GLU A 264 -1.80 7.94 3.87
CA GLU A 264 -1.79 6.48 3.83
C GLU A 264 -3.11 5.89 4.36
N GLY A 265 -3.62 6.41 5.49
CA GLY A 265 -4.88 5.97 6.08
C GLY A 265 -6.10 6.25 5.20
N ALA A 266 -6.12 7.39 4.51
CA ALA A 266 -7.15 7.74 3.52
C ALA A 266 -7.03 6.88 2.25
N ALA A 267 -5.81 6.64 1.78
CA ALA A 267 -5.53 5.80 0.62
C ALA A 267 -5.93 4.34 0.86
N ASP A 268 -5.69 3.77 2.05
CA ASP A 268 -6.15 2.43 2.44
C ASP A 268 -7.68 2.31 2.33
N ALA A 269 -8.41 3.27 2.90
CA ALA A 269 -9.86 3.26 2.94
C ALA A 269 -10.48 3.40 1.54
N LEU A 270 -9.94 4.30 0.72
CA LEU A 270 -10.39 4.51 -0.66
C LEU A 270 -10.04 3.34 -1.57
N PHE A 271 -8.82 2.81 -1.45
CA PHE A 271 -8.43 1.62 -2.19
C PHE A 271 -9.33 0.44 -1.85
N ALA A 272 -9.58 0.17 -0.56
CA ALA A 272 -10.50 -0.88 -0.14
C ALA A 272 -11.92 -0.68 -0.71
N SER A 273 -12.42 0.56 -0.73
CA SER A 273 -13.71 0.92 -1.32
C SER A 273 -13.77 0.71 -2.84
N MET A 274 -12.71 1.07 -3.57
CA MET A 274 -12.62 0.82 -5.02
C MET A 274 -12.57 -0.68 -5.33
N VAL A 275 -11.85 -1.47 -4.52
CA VAL A 275 -11.83 -2.94 -4.66
C VAL A 275 -13.21 -3.52 -4.36
N GLN A 276 -13.92 -3.03 -3.34
CA GLN A 276 -15.30 -3.46 -3.04
C GLN A 276 -16.22 -3.26 -4.25
N LEU A 277 -16.13 -2.08 -4.87
CA LEU A 277 -16.91 -1.74 -6.06
C LEU A 277 -16.51 -2.60 -7.27
N ASP A 278 -15.21 -2.80 -7.51
CA ASP A 278 -14.70 -3.64 -8.61
C ASP A 278 -15.13 -5.11 -8.49
N LEU A 279 -15.05 -5.68 -7.28
CA LEU A 279 -15.53 -7.04 -6.99
C LEU A 279 -17.03 -7.16 -7.30
N ALA A 280 -17.84 -6.19 -6.88
CA ALA A 280 -19.27 -6.19 -7.20
C ALA A 280 -19.53 -6.02 -8.72
N LEU A 281 -18.67 -5.25 -9.40
CA LEU A 281 -18.67 -5.03 -10.85
C LEU A 281 -18.04 -6.18 -11.67
N GLY A 282 -18.05 -7.40 -11.13
CA GLY A 282 -17.65 -8.61 -11.86
C GLY A 282 -16.21 -9.06 -11.60
N GLY A 283 -15.49 -8.40 -10.70
CA GLY A 283 -14.23 -8.91 -10.17
C GLY A 283 -14.43 -10.14 -9.29
N GLY A 284 -13.34 -10.83 -8.98
CA GLY A 284 -13.38 -12.07 -8.21
C GLY A 284 -12.05 -12.43 -7.56
N VAL A 285 -12.11 -13.36 -6.60
CA VAL A 285 -10.94 -13.91 -5.91
C VAL A 285 -11.03 -15.43 -5.98
N GLY A 286 -10.03 -16.08 -6.59
CA GLY A 286 -10.05 -17.51 -6.90
C GLY A 286 -10.69 -17.84 -8.26
N GLU A 287 -10.53 -19.10 -8.68
CA GLU A 287 -11.15 -19.70 -9.87
C GLU A 287 -12.33 -20.57 -9.43
N TYR A 288 -13.51 -20.33 -10.00
CA TYR A 288 -14.74 -21.05 -9.69
C TYR A 288 -15.28 -21.78 -10.94
N GLU A 289 -15.88 -22.94 -10.71
CA GLU A 289 -16.74 -23.63 -11.68
C GLU A 289 -18.16 -23.68 -11.10
N GLY A 290 -19.08 -22.89 -11.66
CA GLY A 290 -20.36 -22.61 -11.00
C GLY A 290 -20.13 -21.93 -9.64
N ASN A 291 -20.66 -22.50 -8.57
CA ASN A 291 -20.48 -21.99 -7.20
C ASN A 291 -19.36 -22.69 -6.42
N GLN A 292 -18.61 -23.62 -7.04
CA GLN A 292 -17.54 -24.36 -6.38
C GLN A 292 -16.17 -23.77 -6.69
N LEU A 293 -15.43 -23.44 -5.63
CA LEU A 293 -14.03 -23.00 -5.72
C LEU A 293 -13.16 -24.15 -6.20
N LYS A 294 -12.37 -23.92 -7.25
CA LYS A 294 -11.39 -24.88 -7.78
C LYS A 294 -9.98 -24.57 -7.32
N ARG A 295 -9.60 -23.29 -7.36
CA ARG A 295 -8.26 -22.83 -6.99
C ARG A 295 -8.34 -21.46 -6.37
N LEU A 296 -7.72 -21.26 -5.21
CA LEU A 296 -7.61 -19.94 -4.59
C LEU A 296 -6.30 -19.25 -4.98
N TYR A 297 -5.22 -20.03 -5.07
CA TYR A 297 -3.88 -19.57 -5.40
C TYR A 297 -3.39 -20.16 -6.73
N ASP A 298 -2.50 -19.43 -7.41
CA ASP A 298 -1.81 -19.94 -8.59
C ASP A 298 -0.70 -20.94 -8.21
N SER A 299 -0.01 -21.50 -9.21
CA SER A 299 1.08 -22.47 -8.99
C SER A 299 2.28 -21.90 -8.23
N GLN A 300 2.37 -20.58 -8.10
CA GLN A 300 3.43 -19.86 -7.41
C GLN A 300 2.99 -19.43 -6.00
N GLY A 301 1.76 -19.76 -5.59
CA GLY A 301 1.18 -19.38 -4.31
C GLY A 301 0.66 -17.94 -4.27
N LYS A 302 0.54 -17.24 -5.41
CA LYS A 302 -0.07 -15.91 -5.44
C LYS A 302 -1.58 -16.04 -5.50
N LEU A 303 -2.30 -15.20 -4.76
CA LEU A 303 -3.76 -15.18 -4.80
C LEU A 303 -4.25 -14.82 -6.20
N ILE A 304 -5.20 -15.61 -6.71
CA ILE A 304 -5.81 -15.37 -8.01
C ILE A 304 -6.83 -14.26 -7.84
N ARG A 305 -6.61 -13.14 -8.54
CA ARG A 305 -7.52 -12.00 -8.57
C ARG A 305 -8.01 -11.79 -10.00
N GLN A 306 -9.31 -11.61 -10.15
CA GLN A 306 -9.96 -11.28 -11.40
C GLN A 306 -10.47 -9.83 -11.28
N GLN A 307 -10.07 -8.96 -12.20
CA GLN A 307 -10.53 -7.58 -12.24
C GLN A 307 -11.95 -7.48 -12.79
N GLY A 308 -12.76 -6.64 -12.16
CA GLY A 308 -14.09 -6.27 -12.63
C GLY A 308 -14.07 -5.10 -13.61
N ASP A 309 -15.26 -4.62 -13.95
CA ASP A 309 -15.46 -3.58 -14.95
C ASP A 309 -14.80 -2.24 -14.55
N LEU A 310 -14.61 -1.98 -13.25
CA LEU A 310 -13.97 -0.75 -12.77
C LEU A 310 -12.48 -0.75 -13.15
N PHE A 311 -11.73 -1.78 -12.78
CA PHE A 311 -10.29 -1.87 -13.04
C PHE A 311 -9.95 -2.31 -14.47
N ASN A 312 -10.88 -2.95 -15.18
CA ASN A 312 -10.75 -3.26 -16.60
C ASN A 312 -10.94 -2.03 -17.52
N SER A 313 -11.38 -0.91 -16.95
CA SER A 313 -11.52 0.37 -17.67
C SER A 313 -10.25 1.22 -17.53
N PRO A 314 -9.93 2.10 -18.51
CA PRO A 314 -8.87 3.09 -18.37
C PRO A 314 -9.07 3.94 -17.11
N MET A 315 -8.01 4.22 -16.36
CA MET A 315 -8.09 4.93 -15.09
C MET A 315 -7.23 6.20 -15.10
N HIS A 316 -7.74 7.28 -14.53
CA HIS A 316 -7.05 8.57 -14.45
C HIS A 316 -7.17 9.18 -13.06
N PHE A 317 -6.07 9.17 -12.30
CA PHE A 317 -5.97 9.76 -10.98
C PHE A 317 -5.52 11.21 -11.08
N MET A 318 -6.37 12.16 -10.71
CA MET A 318 -6.06 13.60 -10.71
C MET A 318 -6.10 14.11 -9.28
N GLY A 319 -4.92 14.47 -8.76
CA GLY A 319 -4.78 14.97 -7.40
C GLY A 319 -4.35 16.43 -7.38
N PHE A 320 -4.86 17.19 -6.43
CA PHE A 320 -4.43 18.55 -6.15
C PHE A 320 -3.80 18.66 -4.76
N SER A 321 -2.64 19.29 -4.64
CA SER A 321 -1.98 19.52 -3.34
C SER A 321 -1.87 18.22 -2.53
N ARG A 322 -2.34 18.13 -1.29
CA ARG A 322 -2.34 16.89 -0.49
C ARG A 322 -3.04 15.71 -1.16
N GLY A 323 -4.04 15.94 -2.01
CA GLY A 323 -4.71 14.89 -2.79
C GLY A 323 -3.76 14.16 -3.75
N THR A 324 -2.63 14.78 -4.14
CA THR A 324 -1.58 14.13 -4.94
C THR A 324 -0.88 13.00 -4.18
N VAL A 325 -0.70 13.17 -2.85
CA VAL A 325 -0.09 12.16 -1.97
C VAL A 325 -1.02 10.96 -1.87
N VAL A 326 -2.29 11.19 -1.54
CA VAL A 326 -3.31 10.13 -1.45
C VAL A 326 -3.42 9.34 -2.76
N ASN A 327 -3.42 10.02 -3.92
CA ASN A 327 -3.45 9.33 -5.21
C ASN A 327 -2.18 8.51 -5.46
N SER A 328 -1.00 9.02 -5.10
CA SER A 328 0.25 8.26 -5.20
C SER A 328 0.18 6.97 -4.37
N GLU A 329 -0.33 7.06 -3.15
CA GLU A 329 -0.52 5.92 -2.24
C GLU A 329 -1.54 4.89 -2.75
N ILE A 330 -2.67 5.34 -3.34
CA ILE A 330 -3.65 4.44 -3.98
C ILE A 330 -3.03 3.74 -5.20
N LEU A 331 -2.24 4.46 -6.01
CA LEU A 331 -1.57 3.91 -7.18
C LEU A 331 -0.53 2.86 -6.82
N GLN A 332 0.18 3.02 -5.71
CA GLN A 332 1.10 2.00 -5.19
C GLN A 332 0.35 0.70 -4.82
N ARG A 333 -0.79 0.83 -4.13
CA ARG A 333 -1.67 -0.29 -3.76
C ARG A 333 -2.25 -0.99 -4.98
N LEU A 334 -2.74 -0.24 -5.96
CA LEU A 334 -3.22 -0.80 -7.23
C LEU A 334 -2.11 -1.58 -7.94
N GLY A 335 -0.90 -1.03 -8.05
CA GLY A 335 0.21 -1.75 -8.68
C GLY A 335 0.65 -2.99 -7.92
N THR A 336 0.45 -3.03 -6.60
CA THR A 336 0.76 -4.17 -5.74
C THR A 336 -0.27 -5.30 -5.89
N PHE A 337 -1.57 -4.98 -5.80
CA PHE A 337 -2.64 -5.99 -5.75
C PHE A 337 -3.31 -6.25 -7.10
N PHE A 338 -3.40 -5.26 -7.97
CA PHE A 338 -4.08 -5.30 -9.28
C PHE A 338 -3.16 -4.74 -10.38
N PRO A 339 -2.04 -5.44 -10.68
CA PRO A 339 -1.03 -4.91 -11.60
C PRO A 339 -1.56 -4.66 -13.02
N GLN A 340 -2.70 -5.22 -13.43
CA GLN A 340 -3.29 -4.95 -14.75
C GLN A 340 -4.36 -3.85 -14.71
N ALA A 341 -4.58 -3.18 -13.57
CA ALA A 341 -5.54 -2.08 -13.44
C ALA A 341 -5.30 -0.98 -14.50
N GLY A 342 -6.39 -0.43 -15.01
CA GLY A 342 -6.39 0.44 -16.20
C GLY A 342 -6.70 -0.31 -17.50
N GLY A 343 -6.96 -1.62 -17.45
CA GLY A 343 -7.22 -2.46 -18.62
C GLY A 343 -7.33 -3.94 -18.27
N THR A 344 -7.29 -4.81 -19.28
CA THR A 344 -7.44 -6.26 -19.10
C THR A 344 -6.12 -7.04 -19.19
N SER A 345 -5.02 -6.35 -19.44
CA SER A 345 -3.67 -6.91 -19.53
C SER A 345 -2.60 -5.84 -19.34
N MET A 346 -1.37 -6.26 -19.10
CA MET A 346 -0.22 -5.34 -19.04
C MET A 346 0.01 -4.55 -20.34
N ALA A 347 -0.42 -5.08 -21.49
CA ALA A 347 -0.16 -4.50 -22.80
C ALA A 347 -1.20 -3.43 -23.22
N ASN A 348 -2.42 -3.51 -22.69
CA ASN A 348 -3.53 -2.61 -23.06
C ASN A 348 -4.03 -1.74 -21.91
N ARG A 349 -3.43 -1.83 -20.71
CA ARG A 349 -3.78 -0.96 -19.58
C ARG A 349 -3.40 0.50 -19.84
N ASP A 350 -4.21 1.40 -19.30
CA ASP A 350 -3.99 2.84 -19.22
C ASP A 350 -4.31 3.31 -17.79
N LEU A 351 -3.25 3.50 -17.01
CA LEU A 351 -3.30 3.98 -15.63
C LEU A 351 -2.53 5.30 -15.55
N GLN A 352 -3.27 6.40 -15.66
CA GLN A 352 -2.73 7.76 -15.69
C GLN A 352 -2.70 8.39 -14.29
N MET A 353 -1.64 9.15 -14.03
CA MET A 353 -1.47 9.96 -12.83
C MET A 353 -1.21 11.42 -13.20
N THR A 354 -2.10 12.32 -12.80
CA THR A 354 -1.91 13.77 -12.90
C THR A 354 -1.76 14.37 -11.52
N THR A 355 -0.69 15.13 -11.35
CA THR A 355 -0.40 15.89 -10.14
C THR A 355 -0.54 17.39 -10.42
N ILE A 356 -1.33 18.06 -9.59
CA ILE A 356 -1.61 19.49 -9.72
C ILE A 356 -1.16 20.16 -8.42
N ASP A 357 -0.16 21.02 -8.51
CA ASP A 357 0.50 21.72 -7.40
C ASP A 357 0.81 20.78 -6.21
N PRO A 358 1.58 19.68 -6.42
CA PRO A 358 1.85 18.69 -5.37
C PRO A 358 2.59 19.34 -4.19
N HIS A 359 2.05 19.20 -2.99
CA HIS A 359 2.60 19.78 -1.76
C HIS A 359 2.75 18.70 -0.68
N ASP A 360 3.94 18.13 -0.61
CA ASP A 360 4.35 17.01 0.25
C ASP A 360 5.70 17.29 0.94
N PHE A 361 6.07 18.57 1.06
CA PHE A 361 7.37 19.03 1.53
C PHE A 361 7.21 20.19 2.50
N TYR A 362 8.29 20.49 3.22
CA TYR A 362 8.33 21.58 4.19
C TYR A 362 8.45 22.95 3.56
N GLN A 363 7.56 23.84 3.99
CA GLN A 363 7.55 25.24 3.57
C GLN A 363 7.44 26.16 4.80
N PRO A 364 8.54 26.76 5.26
CA PRO A 364 8.57 27.62 6.45
C PRO A 364 7.49 28.72 6.46
N SER A 365 7.18 29.30 5.30
CA SER A 365 6.21 30.39 5.19
C SER A 365 4.79 30.02 5.64
N LEU A 366 4.42 28.74 5.64
CA LEU A 366 3.09 28.27 6.06
C LEU A 366 2.93 28.14 7.58
N ASN A 367 3.88 28.65 8.36
CA ASN A 367 3.75 28.80 9.81
C ASN A 367 2.85 30.00 10.15
N LEU A 368 1.55 29.87 9.87
CA LEU A 368 0.58 30.94 10.05
C LEU A 368 0.16 31.05 11.52
N GLN A 369 0.45 32.19 12.15
CA GLN A 369 -0.04 32.52 13.49
C GLN A 369 -1.11 33.60 13.39
N LEU A 370 -2.38 33.21 13.32
CA LEU A 370 -3.50 34.14 13.27
C LEU A 370 -4.13 34.29 14.67
N PRO A 371 -4.04 35.48 15.32
CA PRO A 371 -4.64 35.71 16.63
C PRO A 371 -6.14 35.40 16.61
N ASN A 372 -6.62 34.60 17.56
CA ASN A 372 -8.02 34.21 17.75
C ASN A 372 -8.66 33.34 16.64
N PHE A 373 -7.91 32.88 15.63
CA PHE A 373 -8.46 32.07 14.54
C PHE A 373 -7.83 30.67 14.49
N ILE A 374 -6.51 30.58 14.29
CA ILE A 374 -5.77 29.31 14.22
C ILE A 374 -4.31 29.57 14.68
N SER A 375 -3.83 28.79 15.65
CA SER A 375 -2.42 28.78 16.08
C SER A 375 -1.76 27.44 15.72
N THR A 376 -1.90 27.00 14.46
CA THR A 376 -1.40 25.71 13.97
C THR A 376 -0.33 25.95 12.91
N ASN A 377 0.81 25.29 13.05
CA ASN A 377 1.88 25.31 12.07
C ASN A 377 1.53 24.38 10.89
N PHE A 378 1.36 24.93 9.68
CA PHE A 378 1.15 24.18 8.43
C PHE A 378 2.41 24.09 7.56
N SER A 379 3.58 24.48 8.09
CA SER A 379 4.84 24.35 7.36
C SER A 379 5.19 22.92 6.99
N ASP A 380 4.68 21.94 7.71
CA ASP A 380 4.88 20.53 7.38
C ASP A 380 3.63 19.71 7.69
N PHE A 381 3.18 18.94 6.70
CA PHE A 381 2.11 17.96 6.85
C PHE A 381 2.63 16.56 7.15
N TYR A 382 3.96 16.34 7.10
CA TYR A 382 4.61 15.08 7.41
C TYR A 382 4.11 13.92 6.51
N GLU A 383 3.96 14.22 5.23
CA GLU A 383 3.42 13.31 4.21
C GLU A 383 4.52 12.43 3.58
N PRO A 384 4.17 11.22 3.11
CA PRO A 384 4.96 10.50 2.13
C PRO A 384 5.24 11.36 0.90
N LYS A 385 6.40 11.15 0.27
CA LYS A 385 6.72 11.88 -0.97
C LYS A 385 5.99 11.28 -2.14
N VAL A 386 5.36 12.12 -2.95
CA VAL A 386 4.67 11.76 -4.20
C VAL A 386 5.68 11.10 -5.15
N GLN A 387 5.36 9.88 -5.58
CA GLN A 387 6.18 9.12 -6.54
C GLN A 387 5.42 8.84 -7.83
N ALA A 388 6.16 8.84 -8.94
CA ALA A 388 5.75 8.19 -10.17
C ALA A 388 6.13 6.70 -10.13
N TRP A 389 5.15 5.84 -9.87
CA TRP A 389 5.33 4.39 -9.74
C TRP A 389 5.46 3.68 -11.09
N ASN A 390 6.06 2.48 -11.10
CA ASN A 390 6.33 1.70 -12.32
C ASN A 390 5.08 1.06 -12.96
N ASN A 391 3.95 1.04 -12.25
CA ASN A 391 2.66 0.64 -12.81
C ASN A 391 1.95 1.77 -13.56
N VAL A 392 2.29 3.03 -13.30
CA VAL A 392 1.69 4.21 -13.97
C VAL A 392 2.17 4.27 -15.42
N THR A 393 1.22 4.27 -16.37
CA THR A 393 1.51 4.26 -17.81
C THR A 393 1.79 5.64 -18.38
N PHE A 394 1.21 6.68 -17.78
CA PHE A 394 1.49 8.07 -18.11
C PHE A 394 1.37 8.95 -16.87
N ALA A 395 2.39 9.74 -16.58
CA ALA A 395 2.42 10.66 -15.46
C ALA A 395 2.66 12.10 -15.94
N ASP A 396 1.84 13.04 -15.51
CA ASP A 396 2.04 14.46 -15.74
C ASP A 396 1.91 15.30 -14.46
N ASN A 397 2.67 16.40 -14.41
CA ASN A 397 2.75 17.28 -13.26
C ASN A 397 2.68 18.75 -13.70
N TYR A 398 1.81 19.51 -13.04
CA TYR A 398 1.61 20.94 -13.26
C TYR A 398 1.75 21.67 -11.94
N TYR A 399 2.72 22.56 -11.80
CA TYR A 399 3.07 23.15 -10.51
C TYR A 399 3.53 24.60 -10.61
N GLN A 400 3.48 25.34 -9.51
CA GLN A 400 4.01 26.69 -9.41
C GLN A 400 4.83 26.90 -8.14
N THR A 401 5.75 27.88 -8.18
CA THR A 401 6.69 28.22 -7.10
C THR A 401 6.71 29.72 -6.83
N VAL A 402 5.56 30.37 -7.00
CA VAL A 402 5.41 31.83 -6.97
C VAL A 402 5.51 32.38 -5.54
N ALA A 403 5.17 31.58 -4.53
CA ALA A 403 5.29 32.00 -3.14
C ALA A 403 6.76 31.94 -2.69
N ASP A 404 7.19 32.92 -1.88
CA ASP A 404 8.50 32.87 -1.22
C ASP A 404 8.43 31.93 0.00
N PRO A 405 9.16 30.79 0.01
CA PRO A 405 9.13 29.83 1.10
C PRO A 405 9.69 30.39 2.42
N ALA A 406 10.47 31.47 2.37
CA ALA A 406 10.99 32.18 3.55
C ALA A 406 10.17 33.42 3.92
N GLY A 407 9.18 33.80 3.09
CA GLY A 407 8.33 34.97 3.28
C GLY A 407 7.11 34.72 4.19
N LEU A 408 6.25 35.72 4.31
CA LEU A 408 4.96 35.61 5.01
C LEU A 408 3.84 35.36 3.99
N THR A 409 3.42 34.12 3.82
CA THR A 409 2.39 33.75 2.85
C THR A 409 1.65 32.48 3.25
N ALA A 410 0.34 32.47 3.04
CA ALA A 410 -0.54 31.31 3.20
C ALA A 410 -0.65 30.45 1.93
N THR A 411 0.14 30.74 0.90
CA THR A 411 0.15 30.03 -0.39
C THR A 411 1.09 28.83 -0.35
N PRO A 412 0.60 27.57 -0.39
CA PRO A 412 1.46 26.42 -0.63
C PRO A 412 2.06 26.49 -2.04
N ASN A 413 3.34 26.16 -2.18
CA ASN A 413 3.97 25.93 -3.48
C ASN A 413 3.84 24.46 -3.88
N GLY A 414 3.81 24.21 -5.18
CA GLY A 414 4.07 22.90 -5.74
C GLY A 414 5.55 22.67 -6.04
N ARG A 415 5.85 21.50 -6.62
CA ARG A 415 7.21 21.14 -7.07
C ARG A 415 7.20 20.21 -8.27
N ALA A 416 8.35 20.08 -8.94
CA ALA A 416 8.60 18.97 -9.86
C ALA A 416 8.67 17.65 -9.07
N LEU A 417 8.18 16.53 -9.60
CA LEU A 417 8.16 15.26 -8.84
C LEU A 417 9.56 14.70 -8.62
N GLY A 418 10.45 14.88 -9.59
CA GLY A 418 11.82 14.37 -9.52
C GLY A 418 12.78 15.18 -8.65
N GLN A 419 12.34 16.28 -8.03
CA GLN A 419 13.18 17.20 -7.26
C GLN A 419 12.44 17.66 -6.00
N LEU A 420 13.16 17.74 -4.87
CA LEU A 420 12.63 18.33 -3.64
C LEU A 420 13.25 19.72 -3.42
N PRO A 421 12.51 20.64 -2.78
CA PRO A 421 13.06 21.90 -2.32
C PRO A 421 14.23 21.70 -1.36
N GLN A 422 15.17 22.64 -1.36
CA GLN A 422 16.38 22.55 -0.55
C GLN A 422 16.05 22.51 0.94
N GLU A 423 15.02 23.24 1.35
CA GLU A 423 14.51 23.30 2.72
C GLU A 423 14.08 21.93 3.25
N GLU A 424 13.52 21.07 2.40
CA GLU A 424 13.16 19.70 2.76
C GLU A 424 14.42 18.81 2.89
N LEU A 425 15.40 19.00 2.00
CA LEU A 425 16.66 18.24 1.99
C LEU A 425 17.57 18.58 3.17
N ASP A 426 17.44 19.80 3.70
CA ASP A 426 18.21 20.33 4.83
C ASP A 426 17.63 19.96 6.20
N LYS A 427 16.43 19.35 6.25
CA LYS A 427 15.84 18.85 7.49
C LYS A 427 16.77 17.88 8.23
N ASN A 428 16.73 17.96 9.55
CA ASN A 428 17.37 17.01 10.44
C ASN A 428 16.36 16.48 11.48
N PRO A 429 16.06 15.18 11.51
CA PRO A 429 16.54 14.14 10.59
C PRO A 429 16.01 14.34 9.16
N LYS A 430 16.77 13.90 8.16
CA LYS A 430 16.27 13.83 6.79
C LYS A 430 15.10 12.83 6.71
N PRO A 431 14.05 13.09 5.91
CA PRO A 431 12.97 12.13 5.71
C PRO A 431 13.49 10.78 5.20
N ALA A 432 12.98 9.68 5.74
CA ALA A 432 13.47 8.33 5.44
C ALA A 432 13.16 7.88 3.99
N GLY A 433 11.97 8.21 3.50
CA GLY A 433 11.46 7.89 2.17
C GLY A 433 12.20 8.56 0.98
N LEU A 434 13.38 9.14 1.20
CA LEU A 434 14.22 9.79 0.19
C LEU A 434 15.32 8.90 -0.39
N ASN A 435 15.67 7.80 0.26
CA ASN A 435 16.84 6.99 -0.10
C ASN A 435 16.54 5.92 -1.16
N PHE A 436 15.84 6.27 -2.25
CA PHE A 436 15.71 5.38 -3.40
C PHE A 436 17.06 5.30 -4.15
N PRO A 437 17.77 4.16 -4.14
CA PRO A 437 19.12 4.11 -4.70
C PRO A 437 19.04 3.59 -6.14
N LYS A 438 19.09 4.50 -7.10
CA LYS A 438 19.72 4.18 -8.39
C LYS A 438 21.19 4.57 -8.29
N ALA A 439 22.08 3.75 -8.87
CA ALA A 439 23.53 3.94 -8.84
C ALA A 439 24.02 5.30 -9.41
N ASN A 440 23.12 6.15 -9.93
CA ASN A 440 23.36 7.46 -10.51
C ASN A 440 22.85 8.65 -9.67
N GLY A 441 22.35 8.43 -8.44
CA GLY A 441 21.95 9.51 -7.53
C GLY A 441 20.55 10.12 -7.73
N VAL A 442 19.67 9.50 -8.54
CA VAL A 442 18.26 9.91 -8.67
C VAL A 442 17.41 9.24 -7.59
N THR A 443 16.83 10.05 -6.70
CA THR A 443 16.15 9.63 -5.46
C THR A 443 14.62 9.60 -5.53
N LEU A 444 14.01 10.06 -6.62
CA LEU A 444 12.54 10.15 -6.78
C LEU A 444 12.09 9.77 -8.19
N GLY A 445 10.82 9.34 -8.31
CA GLY A 445 10.17 9.16 -9.60
C GLY A 445 9.97 10.49 -10.34
N LYS A 446 10.14 10.47 -11.66
CA LYS A 446 9.86 11.62 -12.54
C LYS A 446 8.58 11.40 -13.32
N ALA A 447 7.80 12.47 -13.52
CA ALA A 447 6.69 12.44 -14.48
C ALA A 447 7.21 12.38 -15.92
N ASP A 448 6.35 11.99 -16.86
CA ASP A 448 6.62 12.05 -18.30
C ASP A 448 6.54 13.48 -18.83
N ARG A 449 5.62 14.27 -18.25
CA ARG A 449 5.49 15.70 -18.49
C ARG A 449 5.59 16.46 -17.17
N GLU A 450 6.45 17.46 -17.15
CA GLU A 450 6.70 18.34 -15.99
C GLU A 450 6.54 19.77 -16.47
N ILE A 451 5.46 20.44 -16.06
CA ILE A 451 5.08 21.77 -16.53
C ILE A 451 5.10 22.75 -15.35
N LEU A 452 6.10 23.63 -15.35
CA LEU A 452 6.13 24.80 -14.46
C LEU A 452 5.12 25.83 -15.01
N LEU A 453 4.06 26.09 -14.25
CA LEU A 453 3.06 27.11 -14.56
C LEU A 453 3.61 28.51 -14.28
N GLY A 454 4.39 28.67 -13.21
CA GLY A 454 5.17 29.89 -12.99
C GLY A 454 5.96 29.88 -11.70
N THR A 455 6.86 30.87 -11.60
CA THR A 455 7.77 31.07 -10.48
C THR A 455 7.89 32.56 -10.13
N ARG A 456 8.50 32.87 -8.98
CA ARG A 456 8.67 34.22 -8.44
C ARG A 456 9.79 35.02 -9.12
N GLU A 457 9.77 36.33 -8.91
CA GLU A 457 10.83 37.23 -9.40
C GLU A 457 12.21 36.82 -8.87
N GLY A 458 13.22 36.85 -9.74
CA GLY A 458 14.60 36.45 -9.41
C GLY A 458 14.92 34.96 -9.57
N GLU A 459 13.93 34.08 -9.73
CA GLU A 459 14.15 32.63 -9.93
C GLU A 459 14.40 32.24 -11.40
N PRO A 460 15.16 31.15 -11.65
CA PRO A 460 15.33 30.60 -12.99
C PRO A 460 13.99 30.29 -13.65
N ASN A 461 13.91 30.43 -14.98
CA ASN A 461 12.69 30.18 -15.75
C ASN A 461 11.51 31.13 -15.46
N ARG A 462 11.70 32.22 -14.71
CA ARG A 462 10.69 33.28 -14.58
C ARG A 462 10.18 33.80 -15.93
N ILE A 463 11.06 33.83 -16.94
CA ILE A 463 10.72 34.18 -18.33
C ILE A 463 9.71 33.23 -18.98
N ASN A 464 9.59 32.00 -18.47
CA ASN A 464 8.69 30.97 -18.96
C ASN A 464 7.39 30.88 -18.13
N SER A 465 7.20 31.72 -17.10
CA SER A 465 5.94 31.75 -16.34
C SER A 465 4.76 32.08 -17.24
N ARG A 466 3.67 31.34 -17.07
CA ARG A 466 2.38 31.60 -17.71
C ARG A 466 1.72 32.84 -17.10
N ILE A 467 0.85 33.48 -17.89
CA ILE A 467 0.01 34.60 -17.43
C ILE A 467 -0.76 34.18 -16.17
N GLY A 468 -0.81 35.05 -15.16
CA GLY A 468 -1.46 34.77 -13.87
C GLY A 468 -0.60 34.01 -12.85
N PHE A 469 0.57 33.49 -13.23
CA PHE A 469 1.52 32.76 -12.36
C PHE A 469 2.84 33.52 -12.17
N THR A 470 2.72 34.81 -11.89
CA THR A 470 3.84 35.76 -11.82
C THR A 470 3.99 36.44 -10.46
N LYS A 471 2.94 36.41 -9.63
CA LYS A 471 2.85 37.11 -8.35
C LYS A 471 2.01 36.35 -7.32
N ASP A 472 2.50 36.31 -6.09
CA ASP A 472 1.81 35.75 -4.91
C ASP A 472 0.79 36.76 -4.37
N ASP A 473 -0.35 36.26 -3.90
CA ASP A 473 -1.38 37.05 -3.23
C ASP A 473 -1.31 36.98 -1.71
N PHE A 474 -0.35 36.22 -1.15
CA PHE A 474 -0.09 36.03 0.28
C PHE A 474 -1.20 35.34 1.07
N VAL A 475 -2.40 35.16 0.49
CA VAL A 475 -3.59 34.64 1.16
C VAL A 475 -4.01 33.27 0.64
N GLY A 476 -3.20 32.63 -0.22
CA GLY A 476 -3.39 31.27 -0.70
C GLY A 476 -4.24 31.14 -1.97
N GLY A 477 -4.68 32.25 -2.57
CA GLY A 477 -5.44 32.22 -3.82
C GLY A 477 -4.63 31.67 -4.98
N THR A 478 -3.31 31.92 -4.97
CA THR A 478 -2.36 31.54 -6.03
C THR A 478 -2.23 30.02 -6.17
N HIS A 479 -2.31 29.29 -5.06
CA HIS A 479 -2.29 27.82 -5.02
C HIS A 479 -3.45 27.21 -5.82
N LYS A 480 -4.66 27.77 -5.65
CA LYS A 480 -5.86 27.32 -6.37
C LYS A 480 -5.80 27.64 -7.88
N ARG A 481 -4.91 28.54 -8.33
CA ARG A 481 -4.75 28.88 -9.75
C ARG A 481 -4.30 27.69 -10.58
N ALA A 482 -3.42 26.84 -10.04
CA ALA A 482 -2.96 25.64 -10.73
C ALA A 482 -4.11 24.66 -11.01
N PHE A 483 -5.02 24.48 -10.04
CA PHE A 483 -6.23 23.67 -10.25
C PHE A 483 -7.16 24.31 -11.29
N GLY A 484 -7.42 25.61 -11.17
CA GLY A 484 -8.25 26.33 -12.14
C GLY A 484 -7.71 26.24 -13.57
N TRP A 485 -6.39 26.38 -13.75
CA TRP A 485 -5.72 26.20 -15.04
C TRP A 485 -5.93 24.79 -15.61
N TYR A 486 -5.68 23.75 -14.81
CA TYR A 486 -5.87 22.38 -15.29
C TYR A 486 -7.35 22.07 -15.58
N ALA A 487 -8.27 22.54 -14.73
CA ALA A 487 -9.71 22.42 -14.97
C ALA A 487 -10.13 23.12 -16.27
N GLY A 488 -9.50 24.24 -16.61
CA GLY A 488 -9.66 24.91 -17.90
C GLY A 488 -9.21 24.10 -19.11
N THR A 489 -8.24 23.21 -18.94
CA THR A 489 -7.89 22.28 -20.02
C THR A 489 -8.93 21.18 -20.23
N VAL A 490 -9.77 20.89 -19.22
CA VAL A 490 -10.85 19.89 -19.28
C VAL A 490 -12.07 20.44 -19.99
N ASP A 491 -12.43 21.71 -19.75
CA ASP A 491 -13.49 22.41 -20.44
C ASP A 491 -13.03 23.81 -20.80
N LEU A 492 -12.82 24.01 -22.10
CA LEU A 492 -12.23 25.22 -22.65
C LEU A 492 -13.24 26.37 -22.79
N ASP A 493 -14.52 26.08 -22.59
CA ASP A 493 -15.61 27.06 -22.58
C ASP A 493 -15.92 27.52 -21.13
N LEU A 494 -15.16 27.07 -20.12
CA LEU A 494 -15.35 27.46 -18.73
C LEU A 494 -15.14 28.97 -18.55
N GLU A 495 -16.25 29.69 -18.33
CA GLU A 495 -16.19 31.13 -18.04
C GLU A 495 -15.59 31.44 -16.66
N GLU A 496 -15.90 30.62 -15.64
CA GLU A 496 -15.47 30.79 -14.26
C GLU A 496 -15.35 29.42 -13.58
N VAL A 497 -14.26 29.20 -12.85
CA VAL A 497 -14.15 28.11 -11.87
C VAL A 497 -14.40 28.75 -10.50
N LEU A 498 -15.53 28.41 -9.86
CA LEU A 498 -15.87 29.01 -8.56
C LEU A 498 -14.88 28.53 -7.49
N LEU A 499 -13.94 29.40 -7.10
CA LEU A 499 -12.94 29.11 -6.07
C LEU A 499 -13.37 29.47 -4.62
N GLN A 500 -14.67 29.74 -4.42
CA GLN A 500 -15.26 30.45 -3.26
C GLN A 500 -14.69 30.04 -1.88
N TYR A 501 -14.56 31.06 -1.01
CA TYR A 501 -14.58 30.93 0.45
C TYR A 501 -15.93 31.48 0.97
N PRO A 502 -16.60 30.86 1.96
CA PRO A 502 -17.97 31.24 2.36
C PRO A 502 -18.16 32.58 3.08
N HIS A 503 -17.11 33.38 3.34
CA HIS A 503 -17.21 34.53 4.25
C HIS A 503 -16.58 35.85 3.77
N VAL A 504 -16.29 35.97 2.48
CA VAL A 504 -16.20 37.30 1.88
C VAL A 504 -17.57 37.49 1.22
N GLU A 505 -18.47 38.23 1.88
CA GLU A 505 -19.56 38.89 1.15
C GLU A 505 -18.95 39.42 -0.13
N ALA A 506 -19.57 39.16 -1.28
CA ALA A 506 -19.10 39.59 -2.58
C ALA A 506 -18.65 41.06 -2.56
N SER A 507 -17.41 41.33 -2.16
CA SER A 507 -16.64 42.40 -2.73
C SER A 507 -16.64 42.04 -4.19
N GLU A 508 -17.08 42.96 -5.03
CA GLU A 508 -17.49 42.80 -6.43
C GLU A 508 -16.42 42.21 -7.38
N LYS A 509 -15.39 41.52 -6.87
CA LYS A 509 -14.28 40.91 -7.60
C LYS A 509 -13.74 39.65 -6.88
N PRO A 510 -14.21 38.43 -7.22
CA PRO A 510 -13.44 37.21 -6.97
C PRO A 510 -12.19 37.25 -7.87
N GLN A 511 -11.07 37.74 -7.35
CA GLN A 511 -9.96 38.25 -8.19
C GLN A 511 -8.85 37.22 -8.53
N ALA A 512 -9.14 35.92 -8.59
CA ALA A 512 -8.12 34.94 -8.97
C ALA A 512 -8.72 33.76 -9.74
N VAL A 513 -8.25 33.56 -10.99
CA VAL A 513 -8.78 32.65 -12.03
C VAL A 513 -10.21 32.94 -12.49
N ASN A 514 -10.64 34.19 -12.31
CA ASN A 514 -11.74 34.67 -13.13
C ASN A 514 -11.16 34.91 -14.53
N ASP A 515 -11.74 34.17 -15.48
CA ASP A 515 -11.83 34.48 -16.89
C ASP A 515 -10.71 33.97 -17.82
N MET A 516 -10.92 32.75 -18.33
CA MET A 516 -10.56 32.42 -19.72
C MET A 516 -11.33 33.29 -20.74
N LEU A 517 -12.21 34.18 -20.26
CA LEU A 517 -12.88 35.25 -20.99
C LEU A 517 -12.20 36.64 -20.89
N GLY A 518 -11.14 36.82 -20.10
CA GLY A 518 -10.49 38.11 -19.90
C GLY A 518 -11.35 39.21 -19.22
N LYS A 519 -12.21 38.86 -18.25
CA LYS A 519 -12.96 39.84 -17.42
C LYS A 519 -12.13 40.43 -16.26
N MET A 520 -10.90 39.97 -15.99
CA MET A 520 -9.90 40.72 -15.21
C MET A 520 -9.25 41.84 -16.03
N GLY A 521 -8.91 42.95 -15.39
CA GLY A 521 -8.17 44.02 -16.05
C GLY A 521 -6.78 43.54 -16.47
N LEU A 522 -6.32 43.90 -17.68
CA LEU A 522 -4.95 43.63 -18.14
C LEU A 522 -3.85 43.99 -17.11
N PRO A 523 -3.94 45.07 -16.30
CA PRO A 523 -2.94 45.36 -15.27
C PRO A 523 -2.88 44.33 -14.12
N GLU A 524 -3.90 43.49 -13.95
CA GLU A 524 -4.00 42.45 -12.91
C GLU A 524 -3.44 41.10 -13.41
N LEU A 525 -3.52 40.86 -14.73
CA LEU A 525 -2.96 39.68 -15.43
C LEU A 525 -1.48 39.84 -15.80
N PHE A 526 -1.07 41.08 -16.07
CA PHE A 526 0.27 41.43 -16.51
C PHE A 526 1.06 42.12 -15.40
N ASP A 527 2.26 41.60 -15.16
CA ASP A 527 3.27 42.34 -14.42
C ASP A 527 3.90 43.37 -15.40
N PRO A 528 3.73 44.69 -15.19
CA PRO A 528 4.23 45.72 -16.10
C PRO A 528 5.77 45.72 -16.22
N ASN A 529 6.49 45.07 -15.31
CA ASN A 529 7.92 44.84 -15.40
C ASN A 529 8.29 43.60 -16.24
N PHE A 530 7.28 42.86 -16.73
CA PHE A 530 7.42 41.60 -17.43
C PHE A 530 6.66 41.60 -18.77
N PRO A 531 7.16 42.32 -19.81
CA PRO A 531 6.52 42.41 -21.12
C PRO A 531 6.56 41.11 -21.95
N ALA A 532 7.24 40.07 -21.45
CA ALA A 532 7.41 38.77 -22.09
C ALA A 532 6.45 37.69 -21.56
N ALA A 533 5.36 38.09 -20.90
CA ALA A 533 4.32 37.15 -20.48
C ALA A 533 3.78 36.43 -21.71
N LYS A 534 4.20 35.17 -21.91
CA LYS A 534 3.78 34.38 -23.06
C LYS A 534 2.28 34.20 -22.99
N PRO A 535 1.52 34.70 -23.96
CA PRO A 535 0.14 34.26 -24.13
C PRO A 535 0.12 32.74 -24.17
N TRP A 536 -0.91 32.12 -23.61
CA TRP A 536 -1.00 30.66 -23.55
C TRP A 536 -0.95 29.98 -24.93
N TYR A 537 -1.08 30.71 -26.04
CA TYR A 537 -0.93 30.21 -27.41
C TYR A 537 0.47 30.38 -28.04
N ASP A 538 1.39 31.14 -27.43
CA ASP A 538 2.66 31.61 -28.04
C ASP A 538 3.80 30.57 -28.06
N ASN A 539 3.51 29.31 -27.72
CA ASN A 539 4.57 28.31 -27.52
C ASN A 539 4.23 26.90 -28.00
N GLY A 540 3.56 26.78 -29.15
CA GLY A 540 3.41 25.46 -29.79
C GLY A 540 2.30 24.57 -29.21
N ASN A 541 1.90 24.77 -27.95
CA ASN A 541 0.84 24.03 -27.26
C ASN A 541 -0.03 25.03 -26.47
N GLY A 542 -1.34 25.06 -26.76
CA GLY A 542 -2.31 25.98 -26.15
C GLY A 542 -2.95 25.38 -24.90
N GLU A 543 -3.57 26.21 -24.04
CA GLU A 543 -4.42 25.72 -22.96
C GLU A 543 -5.55 24.87 -23.57
N GLY A 544 -5.63 23.61 -23.12
CA GLY A 544 -6.49 22.56 -23.67
C GLY A 544 -6.32 22.24 -25.16
N VAL A 545 -5.16 22.48 -25.76
CA VAL A 545 -4.78 21.93 -27.08
C VAL A 545 -3.31 21.54 -27.03
N GLY A 546 -3.03 20.26 -26.77
CA GLY A 546 -1.66 19.74 -26.68
C GLY A 546 -1.02 19.78 -25.27
N GLU A 547 -1.77 20.18 -24.23
CA GLU A 547 -1.37 20.12 -22.81
C GLU A 547 -2.55 19.77 -21.91
N GLY A 548 -2.28 19.37 -20.67
CA GLY A 548 -3.31 19.13 -19.66
C GLY A 548 -4.18 17.91 -19.99
N TRP A 549 -5.49 18.08 -19.79
CA TRP A 549 -6.51 17.07 -20.05
C TRP A 549 -6.50 16.50 -21.47
N PHE A 550 -5.95 17.24 -22.44
CA PHE A 550 -5.72 16.74 -23.81
C PHE A 550 -5.09 15.34 -23.81
N TYR A 551 -4.07 15.11 -22.97
CA TYR A 551 -3.38 13.82 -22.90
C TYR A 551 -4.19 12.73 -22.21
N SER A 552 -5.38 13.00 -21.68
CA SER A 552 -6.26 11.95 -21.16
C SER A 552 -6.82 11.07 -22.27
N VAL A 553 -7.36 9.90 -21.90
CA VAL A 553 -8.05 9.01 -22.84
C VAL A 553 -9.24 9.72 -23.48
N LEU A 554 -9.99 10.52 -22.71
CA LEU A 554 -11.18 11.22 -23.21
C LEU A 554 -10.84 12.54 -23.90
N GLY A 555 -9.67 13.12 -23.63
CA GLY A 555 -9.17 14.34 -24.26
C GLY A 555 -8.67 14.13 -25.69
N GLY A 556 -8.45 12.88 -26.13
CA GLY A 556 -8.09 12.53 -27.51
C GLY A 556 -6.60 12.54 -27.82
N GLY A 557 -5.75 12.95 -26.88
CA GLY A 557 -4.30 13.07 -27.04
C GLY A 557 -3.48 11.86 -26.57
N LYS A 558 -4.12 10.73 -26.22
CA LYS A 558 -3.44 9.52 -25.72
C LYS A 558 -2.27 9.08 -26.61
N ASP A 559 -2.48 9.00 -27.92
CA ASP A 559 -1.46 8.52 -28.87
C ASP A 559 -0.33 9.53 -29.12
N GLN A 560 -0.46 10.75 -28.57
CA GLN A 560 0.52 11.82 -28.65
C GLN A 560 1.35 11.97 -27.36
N ARG A 561 1.12 11.09 -26.36
CA ARG A 561 1.91 11.07 -25.13
C ARG A 561 3.37 10.73 -25.43
N THR A 562 4.27 11.57 -24.94
CA THR A 562 5.71 11.31 -24.95
C THR A 562 6.12 10.71 -23.61
N LEU A 563 6.71 9.51 -23.60
CA LEU A 563 7.14 8.86 -22.36
C LEU A 563 8.56 9.29 -21.99
N SER A 564 8.80 9.51 -20.69
CA SER A 564 10.16 9.80 -20.22
C SER A 564 11.03 8.54 -20.25
N SER A 565 12.32 8.70 -20.58
CA SER A 565 13.31 7.62 -20.50
C SER A 565 13.83 7.37 -19.07
N THR A 566 13.44 8.20 -18.09
CA THR A 566 13.88 8.07 -16.70
C THR A 566 13.08 7.00 -15.98
N GLY A 567 13.76 6.07 -15.29
CA GLY A 567 13.06 4.96 -14.64
C GLY A 567 12.12 5.40 -13.51
N ARG A 568 10.97 4.74 -13.42
CA ARG A 568 9.97 4.86 -12.34
C ARG A 568 10.44 4.22 -11.03
N VAL A 569 9.67 4.44 -9.96
CA VAL A 569 9.87 3.81 -8.64
C VAL A 569 9.09 2.48 -8.58
N PRO A 570 9.69 1.36 -8.13
CA PRO A 570 8.95 0.13 -7.89
C PRO A 570 7.89 0.31 -6.80
N VAL A 571 6.69 -0.23 -6.99
CA VAL A 571 5.63 -0.20 -5.96
C VAL A 571 6.02 -0.89 -4.64
N SER A 572 7.07 -1.72 -4.64
CA SER A 572 7.63 -2.35 -3.45
C SER A 572 8.58 -1.45 -2.65
N PHE A 573 8.81 -0.21 -3.08
CA PHE A 573 9.62 0.76 -2.33
C PHE A 573 8.78 1.36 -1.21
N ASP A 574 9.31 1.36 0.01
CA ASP A 574 8.68 1.97 1.17
C ASP A 574 9.01 3.47 1.20
N ASN A 575 8.00 4.31 0.98
CA ASN A 575 8.10 5.77 0.96
C ASN A 575 7.56 6.43 2.25
N THR A 576 7.31 5.64 3.31
CA THR A 576 6.86 6.17 4.61
C THR A 576 7.89 7.14 5.19
N LEU A 577 7.40 8.18 5.87
CA LEU A 577 8.26 9.29 6.32
C LEU A 577 9.27 8.87 7.40
N SER A 578 8.89 7.92 8.27
CA SER A 578 9.65 7.53 9.46
C SER A 578 10.44 6.24 9.23
N ALA A 579 11.78 6.34 9.24
CA ALA A 579 12.65 5.18 9.09
C ALA A 579 12.48 4.21 10.27
N GLY A 580 12.30 2.93 9.99
CA GLY A 580 12.42 1.88 11.01
C GLY A 580 11.13 1.56 11.76
N MET A 581 9.96 1.81 11.18
CA MET A 581 8.72 1.26 11.72
C MET A 581 8.81 -0.27 11.83
N ARG A 582 8.40 -0.80 12.98
CA ARG A 582 8.12 -2.24 13.14
C ARG A 582 6.85 -2.51 12.33
N GLY A 583 6.96 -2.93 11.06
CA GLY A 583 5.81 -2.96 10.16
C GLY A 583 5.96 -3.88 8.94
N ASP A 584 4.80 -4.21 8.38
CA ASP A 584 4.44 -5.38 7.56
C ASP A 584 5.16 -5.48 6.20
N TYR A 585 4.92 -4.49 5.33
CA TYR A 585 5.43 -4.36 3.95
C TYR A 585 5.46 -2.88 3.54
N ALA A 586 6.10 -2.56 2.41
CA ALA A 586 6.09 -1.21 1.82
C ALA A 586 4.66 -0.68 1.57
N VAL A 587 3.73 -1.57 1.22
CA VAL A 587 2.29 -1.30 1.26
C VAL A 587 1.72 -2.12 2.41
N PRO A 588 1.42 -1.51 3.57
CA PRO A 588 0.93 -2.25 4.72
C PRO A 588 -0.44 -2.87 4.42
N THR A 589 -0.69 -4.07 4.93
CA THR A 589 -2.02 -4.70 4.83
C THR A 589 -3.00 -4.08 5.82
N LEU A 590 -2.49 -3.54 6.92
CA LEU A 590 -3.20 -2.72 7.90
C LEU A 590 -2.29 -1.56 8.30
N PHE A 591 -2.65 -0.35 7.91
CA PHE A 591 -1.87 0.85 8.21
C PHE A 591 -1.85 1.18 9.71
N ASN A 592 -0.71 1.64 10.23
CA ASN A 592 -0.55 2.11 11.62
C ASN A 592 -1.03 1.11 12.70
N GLY A 593 -0.82 -0.20 12.47
CA GLY A 593 -1.14 -1.25 13.45
C GLY A 593 -0.24 -1.28 14.69
N ASN A 594 0.93 -0.63 14.64
CA ASN A 594 1.82 -0.41 15.79
C ASN A 594 1.60 0.94 16.49
N PHE A 595 0.63 1.75 16.03
CA PHE A 595 0.30 3.04 16.62
C PHE A 595 1.47 4.05 16.68
N ASP A 596 2.52 3.84 15.89
CA ASP A 596 3.71 4.70 15.86
C ASP A 596 3.58 5.82 14.80
N GLN A 597 2.62 5.74 13.87
CA GLN A 597 2.32 6.85 12.95
C GLN A 597 1.36 7.84 13.60
N PHE A 598 1.97 8.72 14.39
CA PHE A 598 1.43 10.02 14.76
C PHE A 598 2.61 10.91 15.20
N ILE A 599 2.39 12.21 15.37
CA ILE A 599 3.44 13.15 15.84
C ILE A 599 3.31 13.36 17.36
N PRO A 600 4.18 12.77 18.20
CA PRO A 600 4.08 12.88 19.66
C PRO A 600 4.65 14.19 20.26
N ASN A 601 5.59 14.84 19.59
CA ASN A 601 6.42 15.90 20.19
C ASN A 601 6.40 17.20 19.40
N LYS A 602 5.25 17.86 19.42
CA LYS A 602 5.08 19.21 18.90
C LYS A 602 5.29 20.24 20.02
N SER A 603 5.73 21.46 19.67
CA SER A 603 5.73 22.58 20.61
C SER A 603 4.32 22.81 21.17
N SER A 604 4.15 23.47 22.33
CA SER A 604 2.82 23.68 22.92
C SER A 604 1.80 24.30 21.95
N ALA A 605 2.25 25.15 21.02
CA ALA A 605 1.42 25.74 19.97
C ALA A 605 0.98 24.71 18.91
N GLU A 606 1.89 23.87 18.45
CA GLU A 606 1.61 22.84 17.44
C GLU A 606 0.79 21.67 18.00
N ASN A 607 1.00 21.32 19.28
CA ASN A 607 0.20 20.35 20.03
C ASN A 607 -1.23 20.87 20.26
N PHE A 608 -1.37 22.17 20.60
CA PHE A 608 -2.67 22.81 20.72
C PHE A 608 -3.39 22.82 19.36
N GLY A 609 -2.71 23.15 18.27
CA GLY A 609 -3.26 23.14 16.92
C GLY A 609 -3.75 21.76 16.44
N ARG A 610 -2.93 20.70 16.56
CA ARG A 610 -3.33 19.34 16.21
C ARG A 610 -4.53 18.88 17.04
N ASN A 611 -4.47 19.00 18.37
CA ASN A 611 -5.51 18.48 19.27
C ASN A 611 -6.82 19.29 19.26
N LEU A 612 -6.79 20.51 18.73
CA LEU A 612 -7.99 21.29 18.41
C LEU A 612 -8.65 20.88 17.09
N ILE A 613 -7.85 20.39 16.13
CA ILE A 613 -8.30 20.05 14.78
C ILE A 613 -8.71 18.58 14.68
N SER A 614 -7.97 17.66 15.31
CA SER A 614 -8.17 16.21 15.23
C SER A 614 -7.66 15.49 16.48
N LYS A 615 -8.41 14.48 16.93
CA LYS A 615 -8.10 13.63 18.09
C LYS A 615 -8.00 12.15 17.75
N GLU A 616 -8.13 11.84 16.47
CA GLU A 616 -8.10 10.51 15.89
C GLU A 616 -6.66 10.02 15.72
N ILE A 617 -6.52 8.70 15.60
CA ILE A 617 -5.25 8.04 15.29
C ILE A 617 -5.28 7.71 13.79
N PRO A 618 -4.30 8.13 12.96
CA PRO A 618 -4.27 7.80 11.53
C PRO A 618 -4.46 6.30 11.27
N GLY A 619 -5.30 5.94 10.28
CA GLY A 619 -5.71 4.55 10.04
C GLY A 619 -6.82 4.04 10.94
N TRP A 620 -7.10 4.71 12.05
CA TRP A 620 -8.18 4.39 12.98
C TRP A 620 -9.20 5.55 13.01
N SER A 621 -10.47 5.28 13.28
CA SER A 621 -11.54 6.29 13.46
C SER A 621 -11.95 7.23 12.30
N PHE A 622 -11.14 7.47 11.25
CA PHE A 622 -11.45 8.48 10.21
C PHE A 622 -12.47 8.03 9.14
N HIS A 623 -12.39 6.78 8.67
CA HIS A 623 -13.10 6.34 7.44
C HIS A 623 -13.91 5.05 7.64
N ASN A 624 -14.58 4.91 8.79
CA ASN A 624 -15.29 3.67 9.10
C ASN A 624 -16.65 3.81 9.79
N GLY A 625 -17.10 5.04 10.06
CA GLY A 625 -18.45 5.32 10.58
C GLY A 625 -18.72 4.77 11.97
N ALA A 626 -17.72 4.20 12.64
CA ALA A 626 -17.84 3.78 14.02
C ALA A 626 -17.48 4.97 14.92
N ASN A 627 -18.41 5.35 15.78
CA ASN A 627 -18.07 6.21 16.90
C ASN A 627 -17.20 5.40 17.85
N SER A 628 -15.89 5.67 17.84
CA SER A 628 -15.05 5.21 18.95
C SER A 628 -15.69 5.69 20.24
N THR A 629 -15.78 4.81 21.24
CA THR A 629 -16.23 5.24 22.57
C THR A 629 -15.13 5.98 23.34
N LEU A 630 -13.94 6.14 22.74
CA LEU A 630 -12.86 6.96 23.25
C LEU A 630 -13.21 8.44 23.07
N VAL A 631 -13.21 9.18 24.17
CA VAL A 631 -13.41 10.64 24.16
C VAL A 631 -12.27 11.36 23.40
N SER A 632 -11.09 10.73 23.28
CA SER A 632 -9.95 11.21 22.50
C SER A 632 -8.96 10.06 22.19
N PRO A 633 -9.07 9.36 21.05
CA PRO A 633 -8.24 8.20 20.71
C PRO A 633 -6.73 8.38 20.94
N ILE A 634 -6.16 9.52 20.57
CA ILE A 634 -4.73 9.80 20.77
C ILE A 634 -4.30 9.85 22.26
N ASN A 635 -5.21 10.19 23.17
CA ASN A 635 -4.90 10.25 24.62
C ASN A 635 -4.81 8.84 25.22
N ASN A 636 -5.26 7.85 24.47
CA ASN A 636 -5.15 6.44 24.82
C ASN A 636 -3.84 5.83 24.28
N LEU A 637 -3.03 6.57 23.52
CA LEU A 637 -1.68 6.12 23.18
C LEU A 637 -0.76 6.26 24.38
N VAL A 638 -0.04 5.19 24.70
CA VAL A 638 0.93 5.13 25.80
C VAL A 638 2.29 4.74 25.25
N GLU A 639 3.33 5.49 25.63
CA GLU A 639 4.69 5.18 25.24
C GLU A 639 5.23 4.01 26.07
N TRP A 640 6.00 3.10 25.48
CA TRP A 640 6.63 1.97 26.15
C TRP A 640 7.45 2.38 27.38
N SER A 641 8.10 3.55 27.35
CA SER A 641 8.84 4.09 28.50
C SER A 641 7.93 4.39 29.69
N GLN A 642 6.71 4.89 29.46
CA GLN A 642 5.72 5.17 30.49
C GLN A 642 5.15 3.89 31.09
N ILE A 643 4.94 2.85 30.25
CA ILE A 643 4.54 1.52 30.72
C ILE A 643 5.63 0.95 31.64
N ALA A 644 6.91 1.05 31.23
CA ALA A 644 8.05 0.58 32.02
C ALA A 644 8.19 1.29 33.37
N GLN A 645 7.93 2.60 33.43
CA GLN A 645 7.94 3.37 34.68
C GLN A 645 6.87 2.90 35.67
N GLN A 646 5.73 2.41 35.16
CA GLN A 646 4.59 1.95 35.97
C GLN A 646 4.65 0.45 36.29
N SER A 647 5.46 -0.33 35.56
CA SER A 647 5.53 -1.79 35.68
C SER A 647 6.98 -2.29 35.67
N PRO A 648 7.53 -2.73 36.84
CA PRO A 648 8.87 -3.30 36.92
C PRO A 648 9.06 -4.52 36.01
N ASN A 649 8.02 -5.34 35.84
CA ASN A 649 8.06 -6.50 34.96
C ASN A 649 8.23 -6.09 33.49
N PHE A 650 7.52 -5.04 33.07
CA PHE A 650 7.64 -4.51 31.71
C PHE A 650 9.01 -3.85 31.49
N SER A 651 9.54 -3.13 32.48
CA SER A 651 10.91 -2.62 32.45
C SER A 651 11.94 -3.73 32.26
N ASN A 652 11.79 -4.85 32.97
CA ASN A 652 12.65 -6.03 32.79
C ASN A 652 12.50 -6.62 31.38
N TYR A 653 11.27 -6.68 30.85
CA TYR A 653 11.02 -7.11 29.47
C TYR A 653 11.77 -6.25 28.45
N LEU A 654 11.73 -4.91 28.56
CA LEU A 654 12.50 -4.03 27.67
C LEU A 654 14.00 -4.29 27.77
N SER A 655 14.52 -4.50 28.98
CA SER A 655 15.93 -4.86 29.18
C SER A 655 16.31 -6.18 28.51
N LEU A 656 15.41 -7.17 28.46
CA LEU A 656 15.64 -8.44 27.76
C LEU A 656 15.68 -8.25 26.24
N LEU A 657 14.98 -7.25 25.71
CA LEU A 657 15.07 -6.85 24.30
C LEU A 657 16.30 -5.97 24.00
N GLY A 658 17.11 -5.64 25.00
CA GLY A 658 18.22 -4.70 24.84
C GLY A 658 17.77 -3.26 24.59
N ILE A 659 16.52 -2.93 24.95
CA ILE A 659 15.96 -1.59 24.81
C ILE A 659 16.20 -0.83 26.11
N ASN A 660 16.95 0.26 26.02
CA ASN A 660 17.09 1.22 27.10
C ASN A 660 16.21 2.45 26.81
N SER A 661 15.03 2.51 27.41
CA SER A 661 14.08 3.62 27.23
C SER A 661 14.53 4.95 27.83
N GLN A 662 15.70 4.98 28.48
CA GLN A 662 16.33 6.19 29.03
C GLN A 662 17.58 6.62 28.22
N ALA A 663 17.92 5.91 27.15
CA ALA A 663 19.06 6.26 26.31
C ALA A 663 18.77 7.51 25.46
N GLN A 664 19.80 8.30 25.15
CA GLN A 664 19.64 9.52 24.34
C GLN A 664 19.21 9.23 22.90
N ASP A 665 19.50 8.05 22.39
CA ASP A 665 19.13 7.57 21.04
C ASP A 665 17.84 6.73 21.03
N TYR A 666 17.14 6.61 22.17
CA TYR A 666 15.87 5.90 22.24
C TYR A 666 14.82 6.56 21.34
N GLN A 667 14.25 5.79 20.43
CA GLN A 667 13.10 6.20 19.64
C GLN A 667 11.82 5.85 20.41
N PRO A 668 10.92 6.83 20.65
CA PRO A 668 9.62 6.56 21.24
C PRO A 668 8.86 5.46 20.49
N ASN A 669 8.12 4.66 21.24
CA ASN A 669 7.37 3.52 20.74
C ASN A 669 6.04 3.47 21.49
N TYR A 670 4.94 3.51 20.76
CA TYR A 670 3.61 3.69 21.32
C TYR A 670 2.77 2.43 21.19
N ALA A 671 1.75 2.36 22.04
CA ALA A 671 0.76 1.30 22.05
C ALA A 671 -0.59 1.88 22.45
N LEU A 672 -1.68 1.25 22.02
CA LEU A 672 -3.03 1.68 22.34
C LEU A 672 -3.49 1.10 23.68
N LYS A 673 -3.89 1.93 24.62
CA LYS A 673 -4.53 1.53 25.88
C LYS A 673 -6.05 1.61 25.78
N LEU A 674 -6.74 0.52 26.10
CA LEU A 674 -8.20 0.50 26.28
C LEU A 674 -8.56 0.25 27.76
N LYS A 675 -9.65 0.87 28.21
CA LYS A 675 -10.32 0.67 29.50
C LYS A 675 -11.68 0.00 29.33
N GLY A 676 -12.28 -0.50 30.42
CA GLY A 676 -13.63 -1.09 30.41
C GLY A 676 -14.66 -0.17 29.73
N GLY A 677 -15.39 -0.70 28.74
CA GLY A 677 -16.37 0.03 27.92
C GLY A 677 -15.79 0.76 26.71
N GLU A 678 -14.47 0.82 26.56
CA GLU A 678 -13.81 1.48 25.43
C GLU A 678 -13.73 0.58 24.19
N SER A 679 -13.85 1.20 23.01
CA SER A 679 -13.71 0.53 21.72
C SER A 679 -13.14 1.46 20.66
N ILE A 680 -12.43 0.86 19.71
CA ILE A 680 -11.87 1.55 18.53
C ILE A 680 -11.96 0.64 17.31
N SER A 681 -12.23 1.24 16.15
CA SER A 681 -12.24 0.56 14.87
C SER A 681 -11.17 1.12 13.94
N HIS A 682 -10.51 0.25 13.19
CA HIS A 682 -9.64 0.61 12.09
C HIS A 682 -10.47 1.04 10.87
N ASN A 683 -9.90 1.88 10.01
CA ASN A 683 -10.43 2.17 8.67
C ASN A 683 -10.61 0.87 7.88
N ARG A 684 -11.38 0.90 6.78
CA ARG A 684 -11.43 -0.27 5.90
C ARG A 684 -10.06 -0.51 5.28
N PHE A 685 -9.66 -1.77 5.23
CA PHE A 685 -8.38 -2.21 4.66
C PHE A 685 -8.59 -3.50 3.87
N MET A 686 -7.60 -3.89 3.08
CA MET A 686 -7.65 -5.15 2.35
C MET A 686 -7.13 -6.30 3.20
N LEU A 687 -7.94 -7.33 3.39
CA LEU A 687 -7.49 -8.54 4.06
C LEU A 687 -6.39 -9.20 3.23
N ASN A 688 -5.26 -9.51 3.87
CA ASN A 688 -4.07 -9.97 3.19
C ASN A 688 -4.30 -11.29 2.43
N ASP A 689 -3.48 -11.57 1.43
CA ASP A 689 -3.58 -12.79 0.63
C ASP A 689 -3.13 -14.06 1.38
N TRP A 690 -2.41 -13.91 2.50
CA TRP A 690 -2.07 -14.96 3.46
C TRP A 690 -1.74 -14.31 4.81
N GLY A 691 -1.45 -15.09 5.85
CA GLY A 691 -1.22 -14.53 7.19
C GLY A 691 -2.46 -14.59 8.06
N ASN A 692 -2.28 -14.90 9.35
CA ASN A 692 -3.30 -14.60 10.36
C ASN A 692 -3.11 -13.16 10.85
N LEU A 693 -4.20 -12.43 11.11
CA LEU A 693 -4.13 -11.16 11.83
C LEU A 693 -3.63 -11.43 13.25
N ARG A 694 -2.50 -10.83 13.61
CA ARG A 694 -1.83 -10.91 14.91
C ARG A 694 -1.92 -9.56 15.62
N PHE A 695 -1.85 -9.61 16.93
CA PHE A 695 -1.78 -8.42 17.77
C PHE A 695 -1.14 -8.80 19.10
N ASP A 696 -0.30 -7.92 19.62
CA ASP A 696 0.35 -8.09 20.90
C ASP A 696 -0.46 -7.39 21.98
N ILE A 697 -0.59 -8.02 23.15
CA ILE A 697 -1.24 -7.40 24.31
C ILE A 697 -0.35 -7.45 25.55
N HIS A 698 -0.37 -6.36 26.30
CA HIS A 698 0.07 -6.28 27.67
C HIS A 698 -1.14 -5.97 28.54
N ALA A 699 -1.47 -6.88 29.46
CA ALA A 699 -2.65 -6.78 30.32
C ALA A 699 -2.23 -6.85 31.78
N PRO A 700 -1.86 -5.72 32.42
CA PRO A 700 -1.39 -5.74 33.81
C PRO A 700 -2.52 -5.99 34.82
N SER A 701 -3.78 -5.65 34.48
CA SER A 701 -4.95 -5.92 35.34
C SER A 701 -5.57 -7.29 35.10
N ARG A 702 -6.07 -7.90 36.19
CA ARG A 702 -6.87 -9.14 36.16
C ARG A 702 -8.37 -8.85 36.06
N SER A 703 -8.77 -8.04 35.08
CA SER A 703 -10.17 -7.69 34.85
C SER A 703 -10.47 -7.51 33.37
N GLY A 704 -11.68 -7.89 32.96
CA GLY A 704 -12.23 -7.67 31.64
C GLY A 704 -11.99 -8.77 30.60
N ILE A 705 -12.62 -8.59 29.43
CA ILE A 705 -12.53 -9.43 28.25
C ILE A 705 -12.28 -8.52 27.05
N LEU A 706 -11.14 -8.72 26.37
CA LEU A 706 -10.88 -8.04 25.11
C LEU A 706 -11.57 -8.78 23.98
N ASN A 707 -12.50 -8.11 23.31
CA ASN A 707 -13.13 -8.59 22.09
C ASN A 707 -12.39 -8.04 20.87
N VAL A 708 -12.13 -8.93 19.91
CA VAL A 708 -11.55 -8.58 18.61
C VAL A 708 -12.51 -9.07 17.54
N LYS A 709 -13.09 -8.12 16.80
CA LYS A 709 -14.08 -8.36 15.75
C LYS A 709 -13.50 -7.98 14.41
N LEU A 710 -13.45 -8.94 13.49
CA LEU A 710 -13.10 -8.74 12.10
C LEU A 710 -14.35 -8.95 11.24
N GLU A 711 -14.69 -7.97 10.42
CA GLU A 711 -15.89 -7.97 9.60
C GLU A 711 -15.51 -8.00 8.13
N VAL A 712 -16.03 -8.99 7.41
CA VAL A 712 -15.93 -9.12 5.96
C VAL A 712 -17.33 -9.36 5.41
N GLU A 713 -17.72 -8.63 4.37
CA GLU A 713 -19.06 -8.70 3.80
C GLU A 713 -19.39 -10.14 3.34
N GLY A 714 -20.53 -10.67 3.82
CA GLY A 714 -20.99 -12.02 3.47
C GLY A 714 -20.25 -13.17 4.17
N VAL A 715 -19.40 -12.89 5.16
CA VAL A 715 -18.67 -13.92 5.93
C VAL A 715 -18.95 -13.77 7.42
N ASN A 716 -19.33 -14.87 8.09
CA ASN A 716 -19.53 -14.87 9.53
C ASN A 716 -18.24 -15.26 10.25
N ILE A 717 -17.48 -14.26 10.71
CA ILE A 717 -16.24 -14.47 11.47
C ILE A 717 -16.56 -14.37 12.97
N PRO A 718 -16.32 -15.43 13.78
CA PRO A 718 -16.56 -15.37 15.21
C PRO A 718 -15.70 -14.31 15.92
N ILE A 719 -16.30 -13.58 16.86
CA ILE A 719 -15.58 -12.63 17.72
C ILE A 719 -14.58 -13.40 18.57
N LYS A 720 -13.30 -13.00 18.49
CA LYS A 720 -12.26 -13.54 19.36
C LYS A 720 -12.33 -12.84 20.71
N ARG A 721 -12.45 -13.63 21.77
CA ARG A 721 -12.50 -13.15 23.15
C ARG A 721 -11.23 -13.56 23.88
N ILE A 722 -10.48 -12.59 24.39
CA ILE A 722 -9.31 -12.83 25.23
C ILE A 722 -9.68 -12.52 26.68
N ASN A 723 -9.63 -13.53 27.53
CA ASN A 723 -9.99 -13.39 28.94
C ASN A 723 -8.83 -12.77 29.71
N LEU A 724 -8.98 -11.51 30.13
CA LEU A 724 -7.97 -10.80 30.90
C LEU A 724 -8.06 -11.06 32.41
N ALA A 725 -9.17 -11.66 32.89
CA ALA A 725 -9.37 -11.95 34.31
C ALA A 725 -8.66 -13.22 34.78
N GLN A 726 -8.32 -14.13 33.86
CA GLN A 726 -7.68 -15.41 34.16
C GLN A 726 -6.31 -15.52 33.49
N ASP A 727 -5.33 -16.04 34.21
CA ASP A 727 -4.04 -16.41 33.61
C ASP A 727 -4.14 -17.80 32.97
N SER A 728 -3.23 -18.08 32.04
CA SER A 728 -3.10 -19.40 31.44
C SER A 728 -2.71 -20.44 32.50
N VAL A 729 -3.35 -21.60 32.43
CA VAL A 729 -3.16 -22.71 33.39
C VAL A 729 -1.72 -23.24 33.37
N ASN A 730 -1.21 -23.58 34.56
CA ASN A 730 0.03 -24.33 34.72
C ASN A 730 -0.21 -25.83 34.45
N VAL A 731 0.49 -26.41 33.47
CA VAL A 731 0.44 -27.86 33.16
C VAL A 731 1.15 -28.74 34.20
N ALA A 732 1.70 -28.17 35.28
CA ALA A 732 2.36 -28.93 36.33
C ALA A 732 1.46 -29.99 37.00
N GLU A 733 0.15 -29.76 37.04
CA GLU A 733 -0.83 -30.67 37.67
C GLU A 733 -1.47 -31.66 36.68
N ALA A 734 -1.22 -31.51 35.38
CA ALA A 734 -1.82 -32.35 34.34
C ALA A 734 -1.16 -33.72 34.23
N ASN A 735 -1.90 -34.74 33.80
CA ASN A 735 -1.30 -36.01 33.43
C ASN A 735 -0.47 -35.84 32.14
N LYS A 736 0.85 -35.70 32.29
CA LYS A 736 1.79 -35.42 31.19
C LYS A 736 1.84 -36.49 30.10
N GLU A 737 1.30 -37.68 30.34
CA GLU A 737 1.21 -38.75 29.34
C GLU A 737 -0.12 -38.78 28.58
N ASP A 738 -1.15 -38.09 29.08
CA ASP A 738 -2.48 -38.04 28.46
C ASP A 738 -2.55 -36.93 27.39
N VAL A 739 -2.52 -37.33 26.12
CA VAL A 739 -2.52 -36.40 24.99
C VAL A 739 -3.83 -35.62 24.85
N ASP A 740 -4.96 -36.20 25.28
CA ASP A 740 -6.27 -35.54 25.17
C ASP A 740 -6.44 -34.50 26.28
N GLU A 741 -5.97 -34.80 27.48
CA GLU A 741 -5.93 -33.86 28.60
C GLU A 741 -5.08 -32.63 28.25
N ILE A 742 -3.85 -32.83 27.77
CA ILE A 742 -2.94 -31.75 27.38
C ILE A 742 -3.55 -30.91 26.24
N ARG A 743 -4.11 -31.56 25.20
CA ARG A 743 -4.75 -30.86 24.08
C ARG A 743 -5.92 -30.00 24.58
N LYS A 744 -6.72 -30.52 25.50
CA LYS A 744 -7.83 -29.78 26.11
C LYS A 744 -7.33 -28.58 26.91
N ILE A 745 -6.28 -28.75 27.72
CA ILE A 745 -5.69 -27.64 28.49
C ILE A 745 -5.22 -26.53 27.55
N TYR A 746 -4.46 -26.85 26.50
CA TYR A 746 -4.00 -25.84 25.54
C TYR A 746 -5.18 -25.12 24.86
N SER A 747 -6.15 -25.88 24.31
CA SER A 747 -7.30 -25.31 23.60
C SER A 747 -8.18 -24.42 24.49
N GLN A 748 -8.30 -24.72 25.79
CA GLN A 748 -9.04 -23.89 26.75
C GLN A 748 -8.28 -22.63 27.17
N ASN A 749 -6.96 -22.59 27.03
CA ASN A 749 -6.09 -21.51 27.51
C ASN A 749 -5.47 -20.66 26.40
N ILE A 750 -5.66 -21.01 25.12
CA ILE A 750 -5.12 -20.25 23.97
C ILE A 750 -5.58 -18.79 23.96
N ASN A 751 -6.71 -18.50 24.60
CA ASN A 751 -7.31 -17.17 24.74
C ASN A 751 -7.16 -16.55 26.14
N SER A 752 -6.32 -17.13 27.01
CA SER A 752 -6.02 -16.63 28.35
C SER A 752 -4.63 -15.98 28.39
N ILE A 753 -4.42 -15.06 29.33
CA ILE A 753 -3.15 -14.33 29.46
C ILE A 753 -2.05 -15.22 30.01
N GLY A 754 -0.97 -15.42 29.25
CA GLY A 754 0.25 -16.05 29.71
C GLY A 754 1.32 -14.99 29.99
N PHE A 755 2.17 -14.74 29.00
CA PHE A 755 3.26 -13.76 29.11
C PHE A 755 2.78 -12.29 29.20
N GLY A 756 1.53 -12.01 28.86
CA GLY A 756 0.95 -10.66 28.79
C GLY A 756 0.95 -9.88 30.11
N ARG A 757 1.21 -10.54 31.25
CA ARG A 757 1.43 -9.88 32.55
C ARG A 757 2.81 -9.27 32.70
N THR A 758 3.80 -9.82 32.00
CA THR A 758 5.21 -9.44 32.11
C THR A 758 5.62 -8.50 30.98
N GLY A 759 5.23 -8.83 29.75
CA GLY A 759 5.51 -8.03 28.56
C GLY A 759 4.39 -8.15 27.53
N PHE A 760 4.73 -7.93 26.27
CA PHE A 760 3.80 -8.13 25.16
C PHE A 760 3.69 -9.62 24.77
N GLU A 761 2.45 -10.10 24.73
CA GLU A 761 2.09 -11.45 24.32
C GLU A 761 1.26 -11.43 23.05
N THR A 762 1.69 -12.19 22.04
CA THR A 762 1.03 -12.26 20.75
C THR A 762 -0.21 -13.16 20.79
N PHE A 763 -1.32 -12.63 20.29
CA PHE A 763 -2.53 -13.36 19.97
C PHE A 763 -2.81 -13.27 18.47
N GLN A 764 -3.69 -14.13 17.95
CA GLN A 764 -4.08 -14.12 16.55
C GLN A 764 -5.56 -14.40 16.34
N LEU A 765 -6.11 -13.89 15.25
CA LEU A 765 -7.36 -14.34 14.63
C LEU A 765 -7.02 -15.43 13.60
N PRO A 766 -7.23 -16.71 13.94
CA PRO A 766 -6.87 -17.80 13.04
C PRO A 766 -7.96 -18.02 11.99
N LEU A 767 -7.95 -17.22 10.93
CA LEU A 767 -8.95 -17.31 9.84
C LEU A 767 -8.98 -18.70 9.19
N GLN A 768 -7.86 -19.41 9.24
CA GLN A 768 -7.72 -20.81 8.80
C GLN A 768 -8.60 -21.82 9.57
N LEU A 769 -9.17 -21.46 10.73
CA LEU A 769 -10.12 -22.30 11.48
C LEU A 769 -11.58 -22.11 11.05
N LEU A 770 -11.87 -21.17 10.14
CA LEU A 770 -13.19 -21.05 9.53
C LEU A 770 -13.45 -22.24 8.59
N ALA A 771 -14.73 -22.43 8.21
CA ALA A 771 -15.05 -23.27 7.05
C ALA A 771 -14.20 -22.81 5.84
N TYR A 772 -13.64 -23.74 5.06
CA TYR A 772 -12.70 -23.36 3.99
C TYR A 772 -13.32 -22.39 2.98
N GLU A 773 -14.62 -22.55 2.71
CA GLU A 773 -15.37 -21.61 1.86
C GLU A 773 -15.46 -20.19 2.43
N ASP A 774 -15.55 -20.03 3.76
CA ASP A 774 -15.63 -18.74 4.44
C ASP A 774 -14.25 -18.10 4.51
N PHE A 775 -13.20 -18.89 4.76
CA PHE A 775 -11.82 -18.46 4.60
C PHE A 775 -11.58 -17.93 3.18
N ALA A 776 -11.90 -18.71 2.15
CA ALA A 776 -11.72 -18.30 0.75
C ALA A 776 -12.56 -17.07 0.39
N LYS A 777 -13.78 -16.94 0.93
CA LYS A 777 -14.61 -15.74 0.77
C LYS A 777 -14.09 -14.53 1.55
N SER A 778 -13.13 -14.67 2.46
CA SER A 778 -12.58 -13.56 3.25
C SER A 778 -11.27 -13.00 2.71
N VAL A 779 -10.40 -13.87 2.19
CA VAL A 779 -9.06 -13.53 1.69
C VAL A 779 -9.14 -12.55 0.52
N GLY A 780 -8.30 -11.52 0.54
CA GLY A 780 -8.21 -10.55 -0.54
C GLY A 780 -9.45 -9.67 -0.73
N LYS A 781 -10.32 -9.58 0.29
CA LYS A 781 -11.50 -8.68 0.31
C LYS A 781 -11.34 -7.54 1.30
N PRO A 782 -12.09 -6.43 1.13
CA PRO A 782 -12.18 -5.37 2.12
C PRO A 782 -12.68 -5.90 3.47
N ALA A 783 -12.06 -5.43 4.56
CA ALA A 783 -12.40 -5.81 5.92
C ALA A 783 -12.42 -4.60 6.87
N LYS A 784 -13.10 -4.75 8.01
CA LYS A 784 -13.09 -3.79 9.12
C LYS A 784 -12.71 -4.51 10.42
N LEU A 785 -11.77 -3.94 11.17
CA LEU A 785 -11.31 -4.47 12.46
C LEU A 785 -11.78 -3.58 13.60
N THR A 786 -12.26 -4.18 14.69
CA THR A 786 -12.68 -3.49 15.90
C THR A 786 -12.14 -4.19 17.15
N PHE A 787 -11.54 -3.41 18.04
CA PHE A 787 -11.21 -3.83 19.40
C PHE A 787 -12.20 -3.21 20.38
N SER A 788 -12.72 -4.00 21.32
CA SER A 788 -13.52 -3.48 22.44
C SER A 788 -13.21 -4.21 23.74
N LEU A 789 -13.08 -3.48 24.84
CA LEU A 789 -12.81 -4.05 26.15
C LEU A 789 -14.10 -4.07 26.99
N GLU A 790 -14.63 -5.25 27.26
CA GLU A 790 -15.69 -5.45 28.25
C GLU A 790 -15.07 -5.52 29.65
N GLY A 791 -15.63 -4.83 30.64
CA GLY A 791 -15.13 -4.88 32.01
C GLY A 791 -15.56 -3.68 32.86
N ASP A 792 -15.15 -3.70 34.12
CA ASP A 792 -15.29 -2.59 35.06
C ASP A 792 -14.20 -1.52 34.82
N ASP A 793 -14.20 -0.46 35.63
CA ASP A 793 -13.21 0.62 35.56
C ASP A 793 -11.76 0.15 35.81
N ASN A 794 -11.58 -1.04 36.41
CA ASN A 794 -10.27 -1.64 36.63
C ASN A 794 -9.73 -2.36 35.40
N ALA A 795 -10.60 -2.78 34.47
CA ALA A 795 -10.21 -3.45 33.24
C ALA A 795 -9.37 -2.51 32.39
N ASN A 796 -8.13 -2.92 32.10
CA ASN A 796 -7.29 -2.24 31.13
C ASN A 796 -6.40 -3.21 30.35
N VAL A 797 -6.16 -2.88 29.09
CA VAL A 797 -5.25 -3.61 28.20
C VAL A 797 -4.51 -2.62 27.32
N ILE A 798 -3.25 -2.94 27.03
CA ILE A 798 -2.41 -2.21 26.10
C ILE A 798 -2.18 -3.12 24.90
N ILE A 799 -2.42 -2.62 23.70
CA ILE A 799 -2.42 -3.34 22.43
C ILE A 799 -1.35 -2.71 21.53
N ASP A 800 -0.51 -3.54 20.92
CA ASP A 800 0.52 -3.11 19.96
C ASP A 800 0.64 -4.15 18.83
N ASN A 801 1.42 -3.82 17.79
CA ASN A 801 1.80 -4.71 16.68
C ASN A 801 0.63 -5.47 16.02
N VAL A 802 -0.41 -4.75 15.62
CA VAL A 802 -1.56 -5.31 14.89
C VAL A 802 -1.17 -5.54 13.42
N PHE A 803 -0.71 -6.75 13.06
CA PHE A 803 -0.12 -7.06 11.75
C PHE A 803 -0.53 -8.42 11.20
N PHE A 804 -0.45 -8.60 9.87
CA PHE A 804 -0.60 -9.90 9.22
C PHE A 804 0.73 -10.65 9.08
N ASN A 805 1.86 -9.96 8.85
CA ASN A 805 3.16 -10.60 8.80
C ASN A 805 3.57 -11.14 10.18
N SER A 806 4.20 -12.32 10.15
CA SER A 806 4.76 -12.96 11.32
C SER A 806 6.21 -12.52 11.52
N PRO A 807 6.64 -12.16 12.74
CA PRO A 807 8.07 -11.95 13.01
C PRO A 807 8.89 -13.22 12.72
N HIS A 808 8.26 -14.40 12.78
CA HIS A 808 8.90 -15.67 12.46
C HIS A 808 9.15 -15.88 10.97
N LEU A 809 8.61 -15.02 10.10
CA LEU A 809 8.84 -15.04 8.65
C LEU A 809 9.61 -13.81 8.16
N LYS A 810 10.40 -13.16 9.03
CA LYS A 810 11.26 -12.04 8.61
C LYS A 810 12.18 -12.40 7.44
N LEU A 811 12.61 -13.66 7.35
CA LEU A 811 13.46 -14.16 6.25
C LEU A 811 12.66 -14.60 5.01
N GLY A 812 11.33 -14.46 5.03
CA GLY A 812 10.42 -14.89 3.98
C GLY A 812 9.74 -16.23 4.27
N ASN A 813 8.72 -16.53 3.46
CA ASN A 813 8.05 -17.84 3.40
C ASN A 813 8.81 -18.72 2.38
N PRO A 814 9.63 -19.70 2.82
CA PRO A 814 10.59 -20.35 1.94
C PRO A 814 9.99 -21.10 0.75
N THR A 815 8.73 -21.53 0.85
CA THR A 815 8.10 -22.38 -0.17
C THR A 815 6.77 -21.82 -0.66
N ASN A 816 6.51 -20.53 -0.38
CA ASN A 816 5.22 -19.89 -0.60
C ASN A 816 4.03 -20.73 -0.07
N ALA A 817 4.20 -21.34 1.10
CA ALA A 817 3.17 -22.16 1.74
C ALA A 817 1.88 -21.36 1.94
N ARG A 818 0.71 -22.01 1.77
CA ARG A 818 -0.62 -21.41 1.94
C ARG A 818 -1.54 -22.33 2.73
N TRP A 819 -2.54 -21.75 3.39
CA TRP A 819 -3.68 -22.52 3.87
C TRP A 819 -4.63 -22.78 2.70
N ASP A 820 -4.30 -23.78 1.88
CA ASP A 820 -5.09 -24.15 0.71
C ASP A 820 -5.54 -25.61 0.81
N LEU A 821 -6.85 -25.80 0.92
CA LEU A 821 -7.52 -27.10 1.05
C LEU A 821 -8.30 -27.48 -0.21
N THR A 822 -8.01 -26.88 -1.39
CA THR A 822 -8.61 -27.33 -2.66
C THR A 822 -8.10 -28.71 -3.09
N GLN A 823 -7.01 -29.21 -2.49
CA GLN A 823 -6.43 -30.54 -2.72
C GLN A 823 -6.74 -31.46 -1.55
N GLU A 824 -7.04 -32.75 -1.80
CA GLU A 824 -7.32 -33.72 -0.73
C GLU A 824 -6.13 -34.01 0.19
N GLN A 825 -4.90 -34.00 -0.37
CA GLN A 825 -3.65 -34.25 0.36
C GLN A 825 -2.64 -33.12 0.13
N PRO A 826 -2.86 -31.95 0.74
CA PRO A 826 -2.01 -30.79 0.54
C PRO A 826 -0.62 -31.00 1.16
N THR A 827 0.44 -30.74 0.40
CA THR A 827 1.83 -31.02 0.81
C THR A 827 2.60 -29.78 1.29
N ASN A 828 1.98 -28.60 1.30
CA ASN A 828 2.62 -27.31 1.60
C ASN A 828 1.68 -26.37 2.40
N LEU A 829 1.05 -26.91 3.45
CA LEU A 829 0.08 -26.16 4.28
C LEU A 829 0.77 -25.19 5.23
N LEU A 830 0.47 -23.90 5.10
CA LEU A 830 0.93 -22.89 6.05
C LEU A 830 0.12 -22.97 7.35
N ILE A 831 0.80 -23.15 8.48
CA ILE A 831 0.20 -23.12 9.81
C ILE A 831 0.94 -22.11 10.66
N GLU A 832 0.22 -21.07 11.03
CA GLU A 832 0.75 -19.97 11.84
C GLU A 832 0.29 -20.04 13.29
N LYS A 833 1.25 -19.84 14.20
CA LYS A 833 1.04 -19.75 15.64
C LYS A 833 1.68 -18.48 16.21
N PRO A 834 1.31 -18.09 17.44
CA PRO A 834 2.00 -17.01 18.15
C PRO A 834 3.50 -17.25 18.32
N GLY A 835 3.93 -18.49 18.58
CA GLY A 835 5.33 -18.80 18.82
C GLY A 835 6.15 -19.20 17.59
N TYR A 836 5.56 -19.65 16.49
CA TYR A 836 6.30 -20.09 15.30
C TYR A 836 5.39 -20.26 14.07
N VAL A 837 5.99 -20.59 12.93
CA VAL A 837 5.29 -20.87 11.67
C VAL A 837 5.79 -22.17 11.04
N VAL A 838 4.89 -22.94 10.43
CA VAL A 838 5.15 -24.25 9.81
C VAL A 838 4.65 -24.27 8.36
N SER A 839 5.40 -24.93 7.48
CA SER A 839 4.83 -25.57 6.28
C SER A 839 4.68 -27.07 6.52
N TYR A 840 3.45 -27.55 6.62
CA TYR A 840 3.14 -28.95 6.91
C TYR A 840 2.85 -29.74 5.63
N ASN A 841 3.37 -30.96 5.57
CA ASN A 841 3.17 -31.87 4.45
C ASN A 841 2.33 -33.06 4.92
N THR A 842 1.07 -33.13 4.47
CA THR A 842 0.12 -34.15 4.93
C THR A 842 0.49 -35.57 4.46
N GLN A 843 1.25 -35.72 3.38
CA GLN A 843 1.66 -37.05 2.90
C GLN A 843 2.79 -37.63 3.75
N THR A 844 3.82 -36.82 4.05
CA THR A 844 4.93 -37.26 4.92
C THR A 844 4.60 -37.17 6.41
N LYS A 845 3.60 -36.35 6.75
CA LYS A 845 3.20 -35.95 8.11
C LYS A 845 4.35 -35.32 8.90
N LEU A 846 5.26 -34.69 8.17
CA LEU A 846 6.36 -33.89 8.66
C LEU A 846 6.16 -32.44 8.23
N SER A 847 6.80 -31.53 8.94
CA SER A 847 6.99 -30.17 8.44
C SER A 847 8.06 -30.16 7.35
N ASN A 848 7.76 -29.53 6.21
CA ASN A 848 8.76 -29.18 5.20
C ASN A 848 9.81 -28.25 5.81
N TRP A 849 9.34 -27.29 6.60
CA TRP A 849 10.15 -26.39 7.39
C TRP A 849 9.32 -25.82 8.54
N VAL A 850 10.00 -25.42 9.60
CA VAL A 850 9.48 -24.63 10.71
C VAL A 850 10.36 -23.39 10.86
N SER A 851 9.75 -22.25 11.16
CA SER A 851 10.44 -20.97 11.28
C SER A 851 10.05 -20.26 12.57
N TRP A 852 11.03 -19.71 13.28
CA TRP A 852 10.80 -18.99 14.54
C TRP A 852 11.87 -17.93 14.81
N GLN A 853 11.49 -16.93 15.59
CA GLN A 853 12.39 -15.87 16.09
C GLN A 853 12.71 -16.15 17.56
N VAL A 854 13.94 -15.99 18.01
CA VAL A 854 14.29 -16.18 19.42
C VAL A 854 15.28 -15.12 19.88
N ASN A 855 15.01 -14.56 21.06
CA ASN A 855 15.85 -13.62 21.79
C ASN A 855 15.69 -13.87 23.29
N LYS A 856 16.35 -13.09 24.15
CA LYS A 856 16.33 -13.33 25.60
C LYS A 856 14.93 -13.34 26.21
N SER A 857 13.98 -12.58 25.65
CA SER A 857 12.60 -12.53 26.17
C SER A 857 11.83 -13.85 26.01
N TRP A 858 12.26 -14.72 25.08
CA TRP A 858 11.69 -16.05 24.87
C TRP A 858 12.32 -17.14 25.74
N THR A 859 13.56 -16.92 26.19
CA THR A 859 14.38 -17.93 26.85
C THR A 859 14.52 -17.70 28.35
N VAL A 860 13.77 -16.79 28.96
CA VAL A 860 13.68 -16.69 30.43
C VAL A 860 12.87 -17.88 30.92
N PRO A 861 13.48 -18.91 31.52
CA PRO A 861 12.78 -20.16 31.77
C PRO A 861 11.77 -19.97 32.90
N SER A 862 10.52 -20.33 32.65
CA SER A 862 9.48 -20.48 33.68
C SER A 862 9.67 -21.76 34.50
N SER A 863 10.39 -22.75 33.96
CA SER A 863 10.74 -24.03 34.59
C SER A 863 11.94 -24.71 33.87
N THR A 864 12.44 -25.84 34.37
CA THR A 864 13.59 -26.55 33.78
C THR A 864 13.30 -27.18 32.41
N ARG A 865 12.13 -27.84 32.25
CA ARG A 865 11.58 -28.39 30.99
C ARG A 865 10.14 -28.82 31.25
N THR A 866 9.24 -28.58 30.29
CA THR A 866 7.82 -28.94 30.42
C THR A 866 7.62 -30.45 30.52
N ASP A 867 8.32 -31.19 29.65
CA ASP A 867 8.39 -32.65 29.62
C ASP A 867 7.02 -33.34 29.57
N ILE A 868 6.19 -32.90 28.62
CA ILE A 868 4.87 -33.44 28.33
C ILE A 868 4.88 -34.32 27.08
N GLN A 869 3.82 -35.09 26.87
CA GLN A 869 3.63 -35.84 25.64
C GLN A 869 3.33 -34.90 24.47
N PHE A 870 3.80 -35.26 23.27
CA PHE A 870 3.40 -34.55 22.05
C PHE A 870 1.92 -34.77 21.78
N ILE A 871 1.21 -33.70 21.43
CA ILE A 871 -0.22 -33.71 21.10
C ILE A 871 -0.44 -33.44 19.61
N ALA A 872 -1.54 -33.94 19.07
CA ALA A 872 -1.98 -33.55 17.74
C ALA A 872 -2.23 -32.04 17.70
N ASP A 873 -1.75 -31.39 16.65
CA ASP A 873 -1.89 -29.94 16.47
C ASP A 873 -3.38 -29.55 16.35
N PRO A 874 -3.92 -28.70 17.26
CA PRO A 874 -5.32 -28.30 17.21
C PRO A 874 -5.74 -27.62 15.90
N PHE A 875 -4.81 -27.01 15.16
CA PHE A 875 -5.11 -26.40 13.85
C PHE A 875 -5.43 -27.42 12.76
N LEU A 876 -5.07 -28.68 12.98
CA LEU A 876 -5.42 -29.82 12.12
C LEU A 876 -6.64 -30.59 12.65
N SER A 877 -7.24 -30.17 13.78
CA SER A 877 -8.43 -30.83 14.34
C SER A 877 -9.59 -30.80 13.37
N PRO A 878 -10.39 -31.87 13.26
CA PRO A 878 -11.43 -31.95 12.25
C PRO A 878 -12.51 -30.93 12.55
N THR A 879 -12.76 -30.08 11.58
CA THR A 879 -13.88 -29.15 11.46
C THR A 879 -14.62 -29.51 10.17
N SER A 880 -15.69 -28.78 9.85
CA SER A 880 -16.27 -28.84 8.50
C SER A 880 -15.23 -28.50 7.41
N ALA A 881 -14.16 -27.77 7.73
CA ALA A 881 -13.15 -27.31 6.79
C ALA A 881 -12.02 -28.31 6.49
N ASN A 882 -11.68 -29.21 7.43
CA ASN A 882 -10.42 -29.98 7.40
C ASN A 882 -10.59 -31.42 7.92
N SER A 883 -11.73 -32.05 7.61
CA SER A 883 -12.17 -33.35 8.14
C SER A 883 -11.20 -34.52 7.95
N ASN A 884 -10.25 -34.43 7.02
CA ASN A 884 -9.34 -35.53 6.63
C ASN A 884 -7.85 -35.22 6.86
N LEU A 885 -7.48 -34.11 7.52
CA LEU A 885 -6.07 -33.79 7.72
C LEU A 885 -5.43 -34.73 8.76
N PRO A 886 -4.24 -35.29 8.48
CA PRO A 886 -3.58 -36.22 9.38
C PRO A 886 -3.08 -35.56 10.65
N GLN A 887 -3.45 -36.14 11.78
CA GLN A 887 -3.08 -35.72 13.13
C GLN A 887 -2.08 -36.71 13.71
N ILE A 888 -0.86 -36.25 13.95
CA ILE A 888 0.19 -37.04 14.57
C ILE A 888 0.44 -36.54 15.99
N ASP A 889 0.61 -37.47 16.93
CA ASP A 889 0.95 -37.20 18.32
C ASP A 889 2.08 -38.14 18.80
N GLY A 890 2.49 -37.97 20.06
CA GLY A 890 3.60 -38.74 20.62
C GLY A 890 3.29 -40.21 20.92
N THR A 891 2.03 -40.64 20.83
CA THR A 891 1.63 -42.00 21.22
C THR A 891 2.22 -43.07 20.30
N ILE A 892 2.51 -42.72 19.05
CA ILE A 892 3.15 -43.60 18.06
C ILE A 892 4.58 -44.02 18.46
N PHE A 893 5.20 -43.31 19.41
CA PHE A 893 6.55 -43.59 19.94
C PHE A 893 6.54 -44.34 21.28
N ARG A 894 5.38 -44.66 21.86
CA ARG A 894 5.27 -45.18 23.24
C ARG A 894 5.96 -46.53 23.46
N GLN A 895 6.15 -47.33 22.42
CA GLN A 895 6.71 -48.66 22.56
C GLN A 895 8.25 -48.63 22.59
N PRO A 896 8.93 -49.14 23.64
CA PRO A 896 10.39 -49.08 23.78
C PRO A 896 11.18 -49.73 22.64
N TRP A 897 10.56 -50.58 21.83
CA TRP A 897 11.17 -51.28 20.70
C TRP A 897 11.06 -50.54 19.36
N VAL A 898 10.37 -49.40 19.28
CA VAL A 898 10.31 -48.57 18.07
C VAL A 898 11.70 -48.03 17.69
N GLY A 899 12.49 -47.66 18.71
CA GLY A 899 13.92 -47.36 18.58
C GLY A 899 14.25 -45.97 18.02
N MET A 900 13.26 -45.11 17.85
CA MET A 900 13.43 -43.69 17.50
C MET A 900 12.89 -42.81 18.61
N ASP A 901 13.45 -41.61 18.75
CA ASP A 901 12.99 -40.58 19.67
C ASP A 901 11.95 -39.64 19.05
N LYS A 902 11.19 -39.01 19.95
CA LYS A 902 10.38 -37.82 19.68
C LYS A 902 11.30 -36.60 19.53
N GLY A 903 11.74 -36.33 18.31
CA GLY A 903 12.58 -35.18 18.00
C GLY A 903 11.78 -33.89 17.88
N HIS A 904 12.31 -32.80 18.44
CA HIS A 904 11.78 -31.45 18.24
C HIS A 904 12.56 -30.77 17.11
N LEU A 905 11.88 -30.06 16.21
CA LEU A 905 12.56 -29.09 15.34
C LEU A 905 12.81 -27.77 16.09
N ILE A 906 11.80 -27.30 16.83
CA ILE A 906 11.83 -26.17 17.75
C ILE A 906 11.95 -26.71 19.18
N PRO A 907 13.08 -26.49 19.88
CA PRO A 907 13.27 -27.04 21.21
C PRO A 907 12.48 -26.27 22.27
N ASP A 908 12.01 -26.97 23.32
CA ASP A 908 11.29 -26.39 24.47
C ASP A 908 11.99 -25.14 25.05
N ARG A 909 13.32 -25.18 25.18
CA ARG A 909 14.13 -24.07 25.72
C ARG A 909 14.07 -22.76 24.92
N ASP A 910 13.64 -22.81 23.66
CA ASP A 910 13.45 -21.60 22.85
C ASP A 910 12.07 -20.96 23.08
N ARG A 911 11.16 -21.64 23.80
CA ARG A 911 9.77 -21.24 24.04
C ARG A 911 9.29 -21.54 25.47
N ASN A 912 10.17 -21.44 26.46
CA ASN A 912 9.85 -21.82 27.84
C ASN A 912 9.61 -20.59 28.75
N ARG A 913 9.15 -19.46 28.22
CA ARG A 913 8.84 -18.26 29.03
C ARG A 913 7.54 -18.38 29.84
N ASN A 914 6.64 -19.27 29.46
CA ASN A 914 5.46 -19.70 30.22
C ASN A 914 4.94 -21.06 29.71
N SER A 915 4.07 -21.72 30.47
CA SER A 915 3.54 -23.05 30.13
C SER A 915 2.79 -23.10 28.80
N LYS A 916 2.04 -22.04 28.44
CA LYS A 916 1.29 -21.99 27.18
C LYS A 916 2.22 -22.03 25.97
N ASP A 917 3.28 -21.23 25.99
CA ASP A 917 4.28 -21.19 24.91
C ASP A 917 5.06 -22.50 24.82
N ALA A 918 5.36 -23.11 25.96
CA ALA A 918 6.15 -24.34 25.98
C ALA A 918 5.38 -25.51 25.37
N ILE A 919 4.07 -25.61 25.63
CA ILE A 919 3.19 -26.61 25.00
C ILE A 919 3.18 -26.51 23.48
N GLU A 920 3.35 -25.31 22.91
CA GLU A 920 3.40 -25.16 21.44
C GLU A 920 4.57 -25.94 20.83
N THR A 921 5.67 -26.15 21.55
CA THR A 921 6.79 -26.97 21.06
C THR A 921 6.49 -28.48 21.04
N TYR A 922 5.42 -28.91 21.71
CA TYR A 922 4.97 -30.31 21.79
C TYR A 922 3.82 -30.61 20.81
N MET A 923 3.65 -29.80 19.76
CA MET A 923 2.69 -30.07 18.70
C MET A 923 3.24 -31.11 17.72
N GLY A 924 2.37 -31.98 17.20
CA GLY A 924 2.73 -32.99 16.18
C GLY A 924 3.35 -32.40 14.91
N THR A 925 3.04 -31.16 14.58
CA THR A 925 3.66 -30.41 13.47
C THR A 925 5.13 -30.04 13.73
N ASN A 926 5.60 -30.13 14.98
CA ASN A 926 7.01 -29.95 15.37
C ASN A 926 7.73 -31.28 15.64
N LEU A 927 7.02 -32.42 15.53
CA LEU A 927 7.51 -33.76 15.86
C LEU A 927 8.18 -34.42 14.64
N ILE A 928 9.36 -34.99 14.86
CA ILE A 928 10.03 -35.87 13.89
C ILE A 928 10.47 -37.17 14.56
N ALA A 929 10.54 -38.27 13.79
CA ALA A 929 11.19 -39.51 14.25
C ALA A 929 12.71 -39.34 14.14
N GLN A 930 13.39 -39.13 15.27
CA GLN A 930 14.82 -38.80 15.29
C GLN A 930 15.65 -39.91 15.94
N SER A 931 16.82 -40.20 15.39
CA SER A 931 17.82 -41.09 16.00
C SER A 931 18.20 -40.60 17.41
N MET A 932 18.32 -41.51 18.36
CA MET A 932 18.74 -41.19 19.74
C MET A 932 20.12 -40.52 19.77
N ASP A 933 21.04 -40.95 18.90
CA ASP A 933 22.41 -40.44 18.83
C ASP A 933 22.47 -39.03 18.24
N ASN A 934 21.44 -38.63 17.49
CA ASN A 934 21.28 -37.29 16.97
C ASN A 934 20.50 -36.42 17.99
N ASN A 935 19.43 -36.91 18.60
CA ASN A 935 18.50 -36.14 19.43
C ASN A 935 18.92 -35.94 20.91
N ARG A 936 19.31 -37.02 21.61
CA ARG A 936 19.37 -36.99 23.09
C ARG A 936 20.53 -36.18 23.62
N LEU A 937 20.28 -35.48 24.73
CA LEU A 937 21.33 -34.99 25.62
C LEU A 937 21.82 -36.14 26.51
N PHE A 938 23.07 -36.58 26.30
CA PHE A 938 23.73 -37.58 27.15
C PHE A 938 25.03 -37.08 27.80
N SER A 939 25.49 -35.88 27.45
CA SER A 939 26.63 -35.20 28.05
C SER A 939 26.48 -33.69 27.85
N THR A 940 26.84 -32.89 28.85
CA THR A 940 26.91 -31.43 28.73
C THR A 940 28.24 -30.95 28.13
N ASN A 941 29.24 -31.84 28.00
CA ASN A 941 30.49 -31.53 27.33
C ASN A 941 30.28 -31.62 25.80
N PRO A 942 30.43 -30.52 25.04
CA PRO A 942 30.17 -30.48 23.60
C PRO A 942 30.94 -31.51 22.77
N LEU A 943 32.15 -31.90 23.20
CA LEU A 943 32.96 -32.94 22.53
C LEU A 943 32.30 -34.32 22.57
N THR A 944 31.39 -34.51 23.52
CA THR A 944 30.78 -35.80 23.84
C THR A 944 29.25 -35.72 23.88
N ALA A 945 28.65 -34.63 23.40
CA ALA A 945 27.20 -34.46 23.28
C ALA A 945 26.74 -34.77 21.84
N SER A 946 25.43 -34.94 21.61
CA SER A 946 24.92 -35.11 20.24
C SER A 946 25.12 -33.84 19.40
N ALA A 947 25.31 -34.01 18.09
CA ALA A 947 25.52 -32.87 17.18
C ALA A 947 24.31 -31.93 17.14
N TRP A 948 23.08 -32.46 17.16
CA TRP A 948 21.86 -31.65 17.17
C TRP A 948 21.76 -30.79 18.44
N PHE A 949 22.03 -31.37 19.61
CA PHE A 949 22.04 -30.63 20.87
C PHE A 949 23.06 -29.49 20.83
N ASN A 950 24.25 -29.74 20.29
CA ASN A 950 25.29 -28.72 20.15
C ASN A 950 24.88 -27.58 19.20
N ILE A 951 24.14 -27.88 18.12
CA ILE A 951 23.58 -26.84 17.22
C ILE A 951 22.59 -25.96 17.98
N GLU A 952 21.69 -26.57 18.74
CA GLU A 952 20.72 -25.83 19.56
C GLU A 952 21.38 -25.12 20.76
N GLN A 953 22.49 -25.64 21.30
CA GLN A 953 23.26 -24.94 22.33
C GLN A 953 23.88 -23.65 21.76
N LYS A 954 24.34 -23.69 20.51
CA LYS A 954 24.84 -22.50 19.82
C LYS A 954 23.77 -21.41 19.67
N VAL A 955 22.51 -21.78 19.48
CA VAL A 955 21.37 -20.83 19.50
C VAL A 955 21.31 -20.13 20.86
N GLN A 956 21.32 -20.90 21.95
CA GLN A 956 21.25 -20.38 23.30
C GLN A 956 22.45 -19.48 23.64
N ASP A 957 23.68 -19.88 23.29
CA ASP A 957 24.88 -19.09 23.54
C ASP A 957 24.80 -17.69 22.89
N ARG A 958 24.25 -17.64 21.66
CA ARG A 958 24.05 -16.40 20.90
C ARG A 958 22.94 -15.54 21.49
N VAL A 959 21.82 -16.14 21.89
CA VAL A 959 20.76 -15.43 22.62
C VAL A 959 21.30 -14.82 23.92
N GLN A 960 22.13 -15.55 24.67
CA GLN A 960 22.74 -15.04 25.90
C GLN A 960 23.72 -13.87 25.67
N GLN A 961 24.34 -13.80 24.47
CA GLN A 961 25.13 -12.64 24.02
C GLN A 961 24.28 -11.40 23.69
N GLY A 962 22.95 -11.48 23.81
CA GLY A 962 22.03 -10.36 23.53
C GLY A 962 21.57 -10.29 22.07
N GLN A 963 21.87 -11.31 21.28
CA GLN A 963 21.50 -11.37 19.86
C GLN A 963 20.04 -11.78 19.67
N GLU A 964 19.46 -11.36 18.55
CA GLU A 964 18.18 -11.84 18.05
C GLU A 964 18.40 -12.79 16.88
N LEU A 965 17.78 -13.96 16.94
CA LEU A 965 17.98 -15.02 15.97
C LEU A 965 16.70 -15.30 15.18
N TYR A 966 16.86 -15.55 13.89
CA TYR A 966 15.81 -16.08 13.01
C TYR A 966 16.26 -17.46 12.52
N ILE A 967 15.45 -18.47 12.79
CA ILE A 967 15.83 -19.86 12.61
C ILE A 967 14.80 -20.54 11.73
N ILE A 968 15.28 -21.28 10.73
CA ILE A 968 14.46 -22.18 9.92
C ILE A 968 15.05 -23.58 10.04
N ALA A 969 14.22 -24.57 10.36
CA ALA A 969 14.65 -25.96 10.51
C ALA A 969 13.69 -26.91 9.80
N GLY A 970 14.15 -28.11 9.48
CA GLY A 970 13.30 -29.12 8.86
C GLY A 970 14.04 -30.44 8.71
N ALA A 971 13.46 -31.32 7.88
CA ALA A 971 14.00 -32.64 7.63
C ALA A 971 14.01 -32.96 6.12
N LEU A 972 14.85 -33.91 5.72
CA LEU A 972 15.06 -34.30 4.32
C LEU A 972 15.21 -35.83 4.21
N GLY A 973 14.72 -36.39 3.11
CA GLY A 973 14.87 -37.80 2.76
C GLY A 973 13.91 -38.73 3.51
N ASN A 974 14.07 -40.02 3.27
CA ASN A 974 13.27 -41.07 3.89
C ASN A 974 14.15 -42.27 4.24
N ASN A 975 14.11 -42.76 5.48
CA ASN A 975 14.94 -43.85 5.95
C ASN A 975 14.13 -44.95 6.65
N TRP A 976 13.74 -45.96 5.89
CA TRP A 976 13.11 -47.19 6.41
C TRP A 976 14.12 -48.28 6.80
N THR A 977 15.42 -47.98 6.80
CA THR A 977 16.46 -48.98 7.10
C THR A 977 16.54 -49.25 8.60
N THR A 978 16.50 -50.53 8.95
CA THR A 978 16.78 -51.00 10.32
C THR A 978 18.22 -50.66 10.70
N GLN A 979 18.39 -49.95 11.82
CA GLN A 979 19.69 -49.49 12.31
C GLN A 979 19.83 -49.77 13.81
N LYS A 980 21.05 -49.65 14.36
CA LYS A 980 21.21 -49.68 15.82
C LYS A 980 20.42 -48.54 16.44
N LYS A 981 19.79 -48.83 17.57
CA LYS A 981 19.07 -47.84 18.38
C LYS A 981 20.00 -46.70 18.85
N THR A 982 21.17 -47.08 19.38
CA THR A 982 22.23 -46.16 19.79
C THR A 982 23.55 -46.92 19.77
N ASN A 983 24.63 -46.24 19.40
CA ASN A 983 26.01 -46.71 19.62
C ASN A 983 26.75 -45.86 20.67
N VAL A 984 26.05 -44.91 21.30
CA VAL A 984 26.60 -44.06 22.35
C VAL A 984 26.68 -44.85 23.67
N PRO A 985 27.88 -45.06 24.25
CA PRO A 985 28.04 -45.86 25.47
C PRO A 985 27.20 -45.39 26.65
N ALA A 986 27.02 -44.07 26.79
CA ALA A 986 26.22 -43.46 27.86
C ALA A 986 24.72 -43.81 27.79
N LEU A 987 24.19 -44.16 26.61
CA LEU A 987 22.78 -44.48 26.41
C LEU A 987 22.47 -45.98 26.48
N LEU A 988 23.46 -46.85 26.24
CA LEU A 988 23.26 -48.31 26.12
C LEU A 988 22.69 -49.00 27.36
N ASN A 989 22.89 -48.41 28.55
CA ASN A 989 22.56 -49.02 29.83
C ASN A 989 21.26 -48.51 30.45
N GLN A 990 20.42 -47.80 29.70
CA GLN A 990 19.09 -47.40 30.19
C GLN A 990 18.14 -48.60 30.24
N LEU A 991 17.38 -48.73 31.35
CA LEU A 991 16.49 -49.85 31.66
C LEU A 991 15.02 -49.40 31.76
N THR A 992 14.06 -50.30 31.48
CA THR A 992 12.65 -50.13 31.90
C THR A 992 12.48 -50.36 33.40
N ASN A 993 11.28 -50.06 33.92
CA ASN A 993 10.85 -50.43 35.28
C ASN A 993 10.88 -51.95 35.56
N ASN A 994 11.03 -52.79 34.53
CA ASN A 994 11.14 -54.25 34.65
C ASN A 994 12.56 -54.77 34.39
N GLY A 995 13.58 -53.90 34.38
CA GLY A 995 14.98 -54.29 34.25
C GLY A 995 15.43 -54.68 32.84
N ILE A 996 14.67 -54.32 31.79
CA ILE A 996 15.00 -54.61 30.38
C ILE A 996 15.74 -53.40 29.76
N PHE A 997 16.85 -53.63 29.08
CA PHE A 997 17.58 -52.58 28.35
C PHE A 997 16.74 -52.02 27.20
N ILE A 998 16.28 -50.77 27.32
CA ILE A 998 15.40 -50.14 26.33
C ILE A 998 16.13 -49.72 25.06
N ASN A 999 17.38 -49.28 25.20
CA ASN A 999 18.16 -48.72 24.08
C ASN A 999 19.04 -49.76 23.37
N ARG A 1000 19.09 -51.01 23.86
CA ARG A 1000 19.82 -52.08 23.17
C ARG A 1000 18.99 -52.63 22.01
N GLY A 1001 19.67 -53.08 20.95
CA GLY A 1001 19.07 -53.69 19.76
C GLY A 1001 18.93 -52.73 18.58
N ASN A 1002 18.07 -53.10 17.64
CA ASN A 1002 17.84 -52.34 16.41
C ASN A 1002 16.51 -51.57 16.48
N THR A 1003 16.38 -50.53 15.66
CA THR A 1003 15.12 -49.85 15.40
C THR A 1003 14.13 -50.76 14.69
N ASN A 1004 12.85 -50.43 14.74
CA ASN A 1004 11.81 -51.09 13.95
C ASN A 1004 11.02 -50.03 13.17
N PRO A 1005 11.53 -49.61 11.99
CA PRO A 1005 10.94 -48.57 11.17
C PRO A 1005 9.49 -48.84 10.76
N GLN A 1006 9.09 -50.10 10.56
CA GLN A 1006 7.75 -50.48 10.08
C GLN A 1006 6.62 -49.99 11.01
N ASN A 1007 6.90 -49.74 12.28
CA ASN A 1007 5.91 -49.15 13.21
C ASN A 1007 5.44 -47.74 12.80
N PHE A 1008 6.16 -47.07 11.88
CA PHE A 1008 5.81 -45.76 11.38
C PHE A 1008 5.22 -45.75 9.96
N GLU A 1009 5.15 -46.88 9.25
CA GLU A 1009 4.86 -46.98 7.81
C GLU A 1009 3.52 -46.33 7.38
N ASN A 1010 2.53 -46.28 8.29
CA ASN A 1010 1.25 -45.59 8.08
C ASN A 1010 1.06 -44.35 8.95
N ASN A 1011 2.07 -43.99 9.74
CA ASN A 1011 2.09 -42.87 10.66
C ASN A 1011 2.98 -41.77 10.08
N ILE A 1012 4.20 -41.61 10.55
CA ILE A 1012 5.08 -40.50 10.19
C ILE A 1012 6.27 -40.98 9.35
N GLN A 1013 6.69 -40.21 8.35
CA GLN A 1013 7.91 -40.54 7.62
C GLN A 1013 9.14 -40.39 8.53
N ILE A 1014 10.14 -41.27 8.36
CA ILE A 1014 11.42 -41.18 9.07
C ILE A 1014 12.39 -40.39 8.19
N PRO A 1015 12.80 -39.17 8.56
CA PRO A 1015 13.75 -38.42 7.75
C PRO A 1015 15.12 -39.09 7.75
N GLU A 1016 15.85 -38.95 6.65
CA GLU A 1016 17.24 -39.41 6.55
C GLU A 1016 18.22 -38.36 7.10
N TRP A 1017 17.85 -37.08 7.01
CA TRP A 1017 18.65 -35.93 7.44
C TRP A 1017 17.79 -34.91 8.18
N THR A 1018 18.39 -34.23 9.16
CA THR A 1018 17.81 -33.09 9.87
C THR A 1018 18.64 -31.85 9.61
N TRP A 1019 18.01 -30.71 9.33
CA TRP A 1019 18.72 -29.48 8.97
C TRP A 1019 18.22 -28.28 9.77
N LYS A 1020 19.10 -27.29 9.96
CA LYS A 1020 18.81 -26.03 10.67
C LYS A 1020 19.66 -24.90 10.13
N THR A 1021 19.04 -23.78 9.78
CA THR A 1021 19.69 -22.52 9.41
C THR A 1021 19.38 -21.44 10.44
N ILE A 1022 20.39 -20.66 10.83
CA ILE A 1022 20.35 -19.70 11.93
C ILE A 1022 20.95 -18.39 11.41
N MET A 1023 20.14 -17.34 11.31
CA MET A 1023 20.61 -15.97 11.14
C MET A 1023 20.70 -15.29 12.50
N ALA A 1024 21.82 -14.64 12.80
CA ALA A 1024 22.02 -13.92 14.06
C ALA A 1024 22.23 -12.42 13.83
N LEU A 1025 21.27 -11.63 14.31
CA LEU A 1025 21.36 -10.18 14.37
C LEU A 1025 22.04 -9.73 15.66
N PRO A 1026 22.85 -8.66 15.64
CA PRO A 1026 23.58 -8.20 16.83
C PRO A 1026 22.64 -7.75 17.96
N LYS A 1027 21.46 -7.24 17.62
CA LYS A 1027 20.38 -6.83 18.54
C LYS A 1027 19.04 -6.91 17.82
N PRO A 1028 17.91 -6.91 18.54
CA PRO A 1028 16.60 -6.77 17.91
C PRO A 1028 16.52 -5.56 16.98
N ASN A 1029 15.77 -5.71 15.88
CA ASN A 1029 15.57 -4.69 14.83
C ASN A 1029 16.83 -4.22 14.07
N ALA A 1030 18.00 -4.85 14.26
CA ALA A 1030 19.16 -4.54 13.42
C ALA A 1030 18.90 -4.88 11.94
N GLU A 1031 19.50 -4.11 11.03
CA GLU A 1031 19.43 -4.35 9.59
C GLU A 1031 20.14 -5.64 9.18
N ILE A 1032 19.65 -6.28 8.12
CA ILE A 1032 20.29 -7.42 7.49
C ILE A 1032 21.31 -6.91 6.47
N THR A 1033 22.57 -7.25 6.66
CA THR A 1033 23.70 -6.82 5.81
C THR A 1033 24.48 -8.04 5.31
N SER A 1034 25.44 -7.84 4.41
CA SER A 1034 26.36 -8.91 3.98
C SER A 1034 27.19 -9.49 5.14
N GLU A 1035 27.41 -8.69 6.18
CA GLU A 1035 28.20 -9.08 7.36
C GLU A 1035 27.37 -9.85 8.40
N THR A 1036 26.03 -9.85 8.29
CA THR A 1036 25.16 -10.59 9.20
C THR A 1036 25.59 -12.06 9.30
N LEU A 1037 25.63 -12.57 10.54
CA LEU A 1037 26.08 -13.94 10.81
C LEU A 1037 24.99 -14.93 10.37
N MET A 1038 25.40 -15.94 9.61
CA MET A 1038 24.53 -17.02 9.15
C MET A 1038 25.25 -18.36 9.31
N PHE A 1039 24.52 -19.35 9.83
CA PHE A 1039 25.02 -20.72 10.00
C PHE A 1039 23.99 -21.70 9.46
N THR A 1040 24.42 -22.65 8.63
CA THR A 1040 23.54 -23.72 8.12
C THR A 1040 24.18 -25.08 8.38
N PHE A 1041 23.38 -25.99 8.94
CA PHE A 1041 23.79 -27.32 9.33
C PHE A 1041 22.84 -28.39 8.78
N ILE A 1042 23.38 -29.55 8.45
CA ILE A 1042 22.62 -30.75 8.10
C ILE A 1042 23.28 -31.98 8.72
N THR A 1043 22.58 -32.67 9.63
CA THR A 1043 23.08 -33.85 10.35
C THR A 1043 22.34 -35.11 9.90
N PRO A 1044 23.01 -36.27 9.83
CA PRO A 1044 22.37 -37.52 9.44
C PRO A 1044 21.50 -38.05 10.57
N ASN A 1045 20.29 -38.47 10.24
CA ASN A 1045 19.33 -39.02 11.20
C ASN A 1045 19.54 -40.53 11.38
N ARG A 1046 20.72 -40.91 11.87
CA ARG A 1046 21.13 -42.30 12.07
C ARG A 1046 21.92 -42.51 13.37
N SER A 1047 22.14 -43.76 13.77
CA SER A 1047 23.06 -44.09 14.87
C SER A 1047 24.49 -43.73 14.51
N GLU A 1048 25.27 -43.41 15.54
CA GLU A 1048 26.71 -43.20 15.39
C GLU A 1048 27.38 -44.47 14.83
N PRO A 1049 28.37 -44.37 13.93
CA PRO A 1049 29.11 -45.53 13.44
C PRO A 1049 29.79 -46.37 14.54
N GLU A 1050 29.84 -47.70 14.37
CA GLU A 1050 30.47 -48.62 15.33
C GLU A 1050 32.02 -48.63 15.22
N SER A 1051 32.57 -48.16 14.09
CA SER A 1051 34.01 -48.17 13.80
C SER A 1051 34.44 -46.90 13.05
N TRP A 1052 35.74 -46.58 13.10
CA TRP A 1052 36.33 -45.36 12.51
C TRP A 1052 37.64 -45.71 11.78
N PRO A 1053 38.03 -44.97 10.71
CA PRO A 1053 37.36 -43.80 10.13
C PRO A 1053 36.12 -44.12 9.29
N GLN A 1054 35.32 -43.10 9.02
CA GLN A 1054 34.11 -43.17 8.20
C GLN A 1054 34.19 -42.18 7.05
N GLU A 1055 33.79 -42.60 5.84
CA GLU A 1055 33.64 -41.65 4.73
C GLU A 1055 32.64 -40.56 5.13
N HIS A 1056 32.98 -39.31 4.81
CA HIS A 1056 32.16 -38.17 5.20
C HIS A 1056 30.79 -38.25 4.51
N PRO A 1057 29.67 -38.41 5.24
CA PRO A 1057 28.36 -38.67 4.61
C PRO A 1057 27.89 -37.57 3.66
N LEU A 1058 28.30 -36.31 3.91
CA LEU A 1058 28.03 -35.20 2.98
C LEU A 1058 28.73 -35.30 1.62
N ASN A 1059 29.76 -36.13 1.44
CA ASN A 1059 30.39 -36.31 0.13
C ASN A 1059 29.41 -36.95 -0.85
N GLN A 1060 28.68 -37.97 -0.41
CA GLN A 1060 27.62 -38.61 -1.18
C GLN A 1060 26.44 -37.66 -1.43
N LEU A 1061 26.09 -36.83 -0.44
CA LEU A 1061 24.93 -35.93 -0.53
C LEU A 1061 25.19 -34.70 -1.42
N LEU A 1062 26.39 -34.11 -1.36
CA LEU A 1062 26.71 -32.82 -2.02
C LEU A 1062 27.69 -32.93 -3.20
N GLY A 1063 28.29 -34.10 -3.45
CA GLY A 1063 29.26 -34.29 -4.53
C GLY A 1063 30.64 -33.64 -4.27
N GLY A 1064 31.22 -33.85 -3.08
CA GLY A 1064 32.48 -33.22 -2.66
C GLY A 1064 33.53 -34.19 -2.09
N ASN A 1065 34.70 -33.66 -1.75
CA ASN A 1065 35.87 -34.41 -1.22
C ASN A 1065 36.24 -33.96 0.21
N ARG A 1066 35.29 -33.99 1.15
CA ARG A 1066 35.56 -33.76 2.57
C ARG A 1066 36.38 -34.91 3.14
N GLN A 1067 37.26 -34.60 4.09
CA GLN A 1067 38.08 -35.59 4.78
C GLN A 1067 37.21 -36.59 5.55
N PRO A 1068 37.64 -37.87 5.66
CA PRO A 1068 36.98 -38.85 6.51
C PRO A 1068 36.80 -38.34 7.95
N ILE A 1069 35.75 -38.82 8.60
CA ILE A 1069 35.52 -38.59 10.03
C ILE A 1069 36.27 -39.67 10.79
N GLU A 1070 37.19 -39.28 11.65
CA GLU A 1070 38.17 -40.17 12.30
C GLU A 1070 37.72 -40.65 13.69
N SER A 1071 36.69 -40.05 14.28
CA SER A 1071 36.31 -40.32 15.68
C SER A 1071 34.85 -39.92 16.01
N PRO A 1072 34.29 -40.48 17.11
CA PRO A 1072 33.05 -40.01 17.71
C PRO A 1072 33.00 -38.51 17.97
N GLU A 1073 34.10 -37.94 18.47
CA GLU A 1073 34.20 -36.52 18.79
C GLU A 1073 34.07 -35.64 17.54
N GLN A 1074 34.67 -36.06 16.42
CA GLN A 1074 34.50 -35.38 15.14
C GLN A 1074 33.07 -35.53 14.59
N TRP A 1075 32.45 -36.71 14.74
CA TRP A 1075 31.04 -36.91 14.36
C TRP A 1075 30.08 -36.03 15.15
N ARG A 1076 30.37 -35.78 16.42
CA ARG A 1076 29.53 -34.97 17.32
C ARG A 1076 29.77 -33.47 17.18
N ASN A 1077 30.86 -33.07 16.51
CA ASN A 1077 31.19 -31.67 16.29
C ASN A 1077 30.28 -31.02 15.21
N VAL A 1078 29.66 -29.89 15.54
CA VAL A 1078 28.78 -29.16 14.63
C VAL A 1078 29.48 -28.66 13.36
N ALA A 1079 30.79 -28.41 13.42
CA ALA A 1079 31.58 -27.93 12.28
C ALA A 1079 31.64 -28.98 11.15
N THR A 1080 31.63 -30.26 11.50
CA THR A 1080 31.60 -31.39 10.56
C THR A 1080 30.38 -31.32 9.64
N TRP A 1081 29.25 -30.86 10.18
CA TRP A 1081 27.94 -30.85 9.53
C TRP A 1081 27.56 -29.52 8.88
N ARG A 1082 28.52 -28.58 8.78
CA ARG A 1082 28.28 -27.24 8.23
C ARG A 1082 28.25 -27.27 6.69
N ILE A 1083 27.26 -26.60 6.12
CA ILE A 1083 27.05 -26.40 4.68
C ILE A 1083 26.65 -24.94 4.42
N THR A 1084 26.67 -24.49 3.16
CA THR A 1084 26.08 -23.19 2.81
C THR A 1084 24.55 -23.29 2.73
N LEU A 1085 23.86 -22.16 2.88
CA LEU A 1085 22.42 -22.11 2.68
C LEU A 1085 22.03 -22.42 1.23
N LEU A 1086 22.86 -22.01 0.26
CA LEU A 1086 22.68 -22.37 -1.15
C LEU A 1086 22.73 -23.89 -1.36
N GLN A 1087 23.69 -24.59 -0.76
CA GLN A 1087 23.78 -26.06 -0.82
C GLN A 1087 22.51 -26.71 -0.27
N LEU A 1088 21.99 -26.23 0.87
CA LEU A 1088 20.74 -26.72 1.44
C LEU A 1088 19.56 -26.48 0.49
N GLN A 1089 19.44 -25.27 -0.07
CA GLN A 1089 18.38 -24.93 -1.02
C GLN A 1089 18.39 -25.85 -2.25
N THR A 1090 19.57 -26.09 -2.83
CA THR A 1090 19.73 -27.02 -3.95
C THR A 1090 19.29 -28.44 -3.59
N LEU A 1091 19.66 -28.94 -2.41
CA LEU A 1091 19.22 -30.26 -1.93
C LEU A 1091 17.70 -30.34 -1.78
N LEU A 1092 17.08 -29.32 -1.20
CA LEU A 1092 15.64 -29.27 -0.97
C LEU A 1092 14.85 -29.16 -2.27
N ASN A 1093 15.39 -28.51 -3.31
CA ASN A 1093 14.75 -28.38 -4.62
C ASN A 1093 14.91 -29.63 -5.50
N ASN A 1094 15.93 -30.45 -5.25
CA ASN A 1094 16.16 -31.71 -5.96
C ASN A 1094 15.34 -32.89 -5.41
N ARG A 1095 14.56 -32.69 -4.34
CA ARG A 1095 13.76 -33.77 -3.74
C ARG A 1095 12.49 -34.05 -4.59
N PRO A 1096 12.15 -35.33 -4.86
CA PRO A 1096 10.85 -35.65 -5.43
C PRO A 1096 9.75 -35.33 -4.42
N ILE A 1097 8.68 -34.69 -4.86
CA ILE A 1097 7.45 -34.57 -4.08
C ILE A 1097 6.70 -35.90 -4.25
N PRO A 1098 6.41 -36.66 -3.19
CA PRO A 1098 5.59 -37.85 -3.32
C PRO A 1098 4.25 -37.46 -4.00
N GLY A 1099 3.90 -38.17 -5.08
CA GLY A 1099 2.66 -37.92 -5.84
C GLY A 1099 2.62 -36.65 -6.72
N SER A 1100 3.72 -35.92 -6.91
CA SER A 1100 3.76 -34.76 -7.82
C SER A 1100 4.97 -34.79 -8.76
N ASN A 1101 4.74 -34.39 -10.02
CA ASN A 1101 5.78 -34.26 -11.06
C ASN A 1101 6.52 -32.91 -11.01
N THR A 1102 6.14 -32.02 -10.09
CA THR A 1102 6.75 -30.69 -9.94
C THR A 1102 7.68 -30.68 -8.73
N PRO A 1103 8.94 -30.23 -8.84
CA PRO A 1103 9.85 -30.10 -7.70
C PRO A 1103 9.34 -29.04 -6.71
N PHE A 1104 9.75 -29.18 -5.44
CA PHE A 1104 9.48 -28.14 -4.42
C PHE A 1104 10.35 -26.91 -4.73
N ASP A 1105 9.78 -25.71 -4.72
CA ASP A 1105 10.53 -24.47 -4.96
C ASP A 1105 10.86 -23.78 -3.62
N PHE A 1106 11.95 -24.20 -2.98
CA PHE A 1106 12.53 -23.48 -1.85
C PHE A 1106 13.32 -22.26 -2.33
N SER A 1107 12.98 -21.12 -1.75
CA SER A 1107 13.66 -19.83 -1.90
C SER A 1107 13.83 -19.21 -0.52
N PHE A 1108 15.02 -19.36 0.06
CA PHE A 1108 15.35 -18.71 1.32
C PHE A 1108 15.63 -17.21 1.12
N LEU A 1109 15.47 -16.43 2.19
CA LEU A 1109 15.79 -15.00 2.21
C LEU A 1109 14.98 -14.19 1.19
N SER A 1110 13.75 -14.61 0.85
CA SER A 1110 12.93 -13.94 -0.17
C SER A 1110 12.53 -12.52 0.23
N ASN A 1111 12.53 -12.21 1.52
CA ASN A 1111 12.31 -10.85 2.05
C ASN A 1111 13.57 -9.98 2.14
N VAL A 1112 14.77 -10.51 1.83
CA VAL A 1112 15.99 -9.69 1.71
C VAL A 1112 15.97 -8.99 0.36
N THR A 1113 15.64 -7.71 0.36
CA THR A 1113 15.37 -6.91 -0.85
C THR A 1113 16.64 -6.62 -1.66
N ASP A 1114 17.77 -6.37 -1.00
CA ASP A 1114 19.06 -6.21 -1.66
C ASP A 1114 19.58 -7.56 -2.18
N LYS A 1115 19.57 -7.73 -3.51
CA LYS A 1115 20.00 -8.95 -4.19
C LYS A 1115 21.48 -9.27 -4.00
N SER A 1116 22.32 -8.27 -3.79
CA SER A 1116 23.75 -8.48 -3.50
C SER A 1116 23.93 -9.02 -2.08
N VAL A 1117 23.21 -8.48 -1.10
CA VAL A 1117 23.20 -8.99 0.28
C VAL A 1117 22.62 -10.41 0.32
N GLN A 1118 21.49 -10.64 -0.35
CA GLN A 1118 20.85 -11.95 -0.44
C GLN A 1118 21.82 -13.01 -0.98
N LYS A 1119 22.50 -12.71 -2.09
CA LYS A 1119 23.48 -13.63 -2.71
C LYS A 1119 24.64 -13.94 -1.76
N ASN A 1120 25.23 -12.93 -1.14
CA ASN A 1120 26.34 -13.12 -0.19
C ASN A 1120 25.95 -14.02 0.98
N LEU A 1121 24.75 -13.82 1.54
CA LEU A 1121 24.26 -14.64 2.65
C LEU A 1121 23.99 -16.10 2.23
N LEU A 1122 23.48 -16.33 1.03
CA LEU A 1122 23.25 -17.69 0.50
C LEU A 1122 24.56 -18.48 0.33
N GLU A 1123 25.63 -17.81 -0.11
CA GLU A 1123 26.94 -18.41 -0.41
C GLU A 1123 27.85 -18.51 0.84
N LYS A 1124 27.50 -17.83 1.94
CA LYS A 1124 28.28 -17.79 3.18
C LYS A 1124 28.38 -19.18 3.81
N VAL A 1125 29.60 -19.63 4.09
CA VAL A 1125 29.89 -20.90 4.81
C VAL A 1125 29.80 -20.66 6.30
#